data_AF-A0A448ZY65-F1
#
_entry.id   AF-A0A448ZY65-F1
#
_cell.length_a   1.000
_cell.length_b   1.000
_cell.length_c   1.000
_cell.angle_alpha   90.00
_cell.angle_beta   90.00
_cell.angle_gamma   90.00
#
_symmetry.space_group_name_H-M   'P 1'
#
loop_
_entity.id
_entity.type
_entity.pdbx_description
1 polymer ?
#
loop_
_entity_poly.entity_id
_entity_poly.type
_entity_poly.pdbx_seq_one_letter_code
_entity_poly.pdbx_strand_id
1 'polypeptide(L)'
;MQKDIEVANQILALRKKFNDEFGTQFSSFPDKDENEKAIKFIQGYIDEINKIDTTTLDANVLAWASGLKYNWEIQKGNYENGLRYLLANFGRGPARTYIANSFYSSSLGVSSQDMAIKWYNTLKEAIEQKIVPSKIFIKNNIAAFLKNKYAAKLNAFLSGSEETKTVKDLIGFDRTKAESSYTSQDYIDRFYDYYVNEYYKASEYCKGEDIQDLAISKKEIAKHKELENIIEIKHNGTYTKIYGLGLTEKDLNEKKAGLGYIPGKPNGLTGKQIYQQILKANTTSNLTDDQVNKKGVDSTKSSVENMKTIANATADLIAGKGKDWTSKIKYDADGIGTGTPQELTLEIRKNGQISLENFNKWLNAEDFFFGREDASYYTDEHKKELDDDPNLKNAHTELTTFGYDFLKSSSNPYGSITNSQFYYGALEAFKGYEQFKKTTQSYGRTFFSKNVPDYNIQTYQYAEREYEGVGAYSSAVQKFMFNCDPYYSLPKWSVTSFANHESMMGHHNQLMYAQHHLAQIDGKSLGARTFNYTSYIEGWALFMEWFGIEAGFYGTPDYASTNYYAMPKDFSFAKGITSFANADNVSKPEIIDQIKKLHGGVYWNKVAQITDYTNKDEQHARDAIKLANMLQYFGALNEAQLRNMRLAVDTAYHGVSVQGNSELESGISIKQAREYMSKNSALGIGDITSESKRYFNYVGQATSYNSGKEVFLDLYKKVHEKLGLTREQFINAKNELGEHGEIKKFFDWLLRNSALPIGTIEEVISRVYGLK
;
A
#
# COMPACT_ATOMS: atom_id res chain seq x y z
N MET A 1 -40.21 -7.32 -5.03
CA MET A 1 -39.82 -7.35 -6.45
C MET A 1 -40.30 -6.13 -7.24
N GLN A 2 -41.61 -5.91 -7.47
CA GLN A 2 -42.08 -4.73 -8.23
C GLN A 2 -41.66 -3.39 -7.58
N LYS A 3 -41.85 -3.26 -6.26
CA LYS A 3 -41.37 -2.12 -5.46
C LYS A 3 -39.85 -1.91 -5.60
N ASP A 4 -39.07 -2.99 -5.54
CA ASP A 4 -37.62 -2.94 -5.66
C ASP A 4 -37.17 -2.44 -7.04
N ILE A 5 -37.85 -2.87 -8.11
CA ILE A 5 -37.59 -2.42 -9.48
C ILE A 5 -37.90 -0.92 -9.63
N GLU A 6 -39.03 -0.46 -9.10
CA GLU A 6 -39.42 0.96 -9.13
C GLU A 6 -38.40 1.83 -8.39
N VAL A 7 -38.01 1.42 -7.16
CA VAL A 7 -37.02 2.13 -6.35
C VAL A 7 -35.64 2.09 -7.02
N ALA A 8 -35.21 0.96 -7.58
CA ALA A 8 -33.95 0.84 -8.31
C ALA A 8 -33.90 1.80 -9.51
N ASN A 9 -35.00 1.89 -10.28
CA ASN A 9 -35.11 2.84 -11.39
C ASN A 9 -35.07 4.31 -10.90
N GLN A 10 -35.72 4.62 -9.78
CA GLN A 10 -35.65 5.94 -9.15
C GLN A 10 -34.21 6.30 -8.75
N ILE A 11 -33.48 5.36 -8.12
CA ILE A 11 -32.08 5.55 -7.71
C ILE A 11 -31.18 5.81 -8.93
N LEU A 12 -31.33 5.00 -9.99
CA LEU A 12 -30.54 5.16 -11.22
C LEU A 12 -30.81 6.51 -11.89
N ALA A 13 -32.08 6.94 -11.93
CA ALA A 13 -32.46 8.25 -12.46
C ALA A 13 -31.86 9.40 -11.63
N LEU A 14 -31.95 9.31 -10.29
CA LEU A 14 -31.40 10.31 -9.38
C LEU A 14 -29.88 10.43 -9.53
N ARG A 15 -29.17 9.29 -9.59
CA ARG A 15 -27.72 9.26 -9.81
C ARG A 15 -27.33 9.86 -11.15
N LYS A 16 -28.02 9.49 -12.24
CA LYS A 16 -27.75 10.03 -13.57
C LYS A 16 -27.89 11.56 -13.55
N LYS A 17 -29.01 12.04 -13.01
CA LYS A 17 -29.28 13.48 -12.90
C LYS A 17 -28.21 14.20 -12.08
N PHE A 18 -27.82 13.64 -10.93
CA PHE A 18 -26.71 14.17 -10.13
C PHE A 18 -25.43 14.29 -10.94
N ASN A 19 -25.02 13.23 -11.65
CA ASN A 19 -23.77 13.23 -12.41
C ASN A 19 -23.78 14.25 -13.55
N ASP A 20 -24.90 14.32 -14.29
CA ASP A 20 -25.08 15.24 -15.42
C ASP A 20 -25.01 16.71 -14.97
N GLU A 21 -25.67 17.02 -13.84
CA GLU A 21 -25.71 18.38 -13.27
C GLU A 21 -24.41 18.74 -12.56
N PHE A 22 -23.86 17.85 -11.73
CA PHE A 22 -22.67 18.14 -10.93
C PHE A 22 -21.43 18.35 -11.80
N GLY A 23 -21.20 17.46 -12.78
CA GLY A 23 -20.02 17.49 -13.64
C GLY A 23 -19.93 18.71 -14.55
N THR A 24 -21.06 19.40 -14.78
CA THR A 24 -21.12 20.61 -15.61
C THR A 24 -21.09 21.90 -14.79
N GLN A 25 -21.49 21.86 -13.51
CA GLN A 25 -21.68 23.04 -12.68
C GLN A 25 -20.50 23.37 -11.75
N PHE A 26 -19.69 22.39 -11.37
CA PHE A 26 -18.67 22.59 -10.33
C PHE A 26 -17.25 22.29 -10.82
N SER A 27 -16.34 23.23 -10.55
CA SER A 27 -14.91 23.06 -10.78
C SER A 27 -14.33 21.96 -9.87
N SER A 28 -13.25 21.32 -10.34
CA SER A 28 -12.42 20.42 -9.53
C SER A 28 -11.59 21.15 -8.46
N PHE A 29 -11.59 22.48 -8.48
CA PHE A 29 -10.85 23.37 -7.58
C PHE A 29 -11.75 24.57 -7.26
N PRO A 30 -12.80 24.37 -6.45
CA PRO A 30 -13.83 25.37 -6.24
C PRO A 30 -13.26 26.63 -5.59
N ASP A 31 -13.72 27.80 -6.02
CA ASP A 31 -13.63 29.01 -5.19
C ASP A 31 -14.65 28.97 -4.04
N LYS A 32 -14.73 30.03 -3.24
CA LYS A 32 -15.61 30.09 -2.07
C LYS A 32 -17.09 29.94 -2.45
N ASP A 33 -17.54 30.64 -3.49
CA ASP A 33 -18.94 30.67 -3.90
C ASP A 33 -19.35 29.34 -4.54
N GLU A 34 -18.47 28.77 -5.38
CA GLU A 34 -18.63 27.43 -5.95
C GLU A 34 -18.71 26.38 -4.83
N ASN A 35 -17.87 26.48 -3.80
CA ASN A 35 -17.87 25.57 -2.66
C ASN A 35 -19.21 25.61 -1.90
N GLU A 36 -19.72 26.81 -1.58
CA GLU A 36 -21.01 26.97 -0.90
C GLU A 36 -22.20 26.46 -1.73
N LYS A 37 -22.18 26.69 -3.05
CA LYS A 37 -23.20 26.16 -3.96
C LYS A 37 -23.15 24.64 -4.04
N ALA A 38 -21.96 24.04 -4.11
CA ALA A 38 -21.79 22.59 -4.15
C ALA A 38 -22.38 21.92 -2.89
N ILE A 39 -22.16 22.49 -1.70
CA ILE A 39 -22.71 21.98 -0.44
C ILE A 39 -24.25 21.91 -0.50
N LYS A 40 -24.90 23.01 -0.90
CA LYS A 40 -26.36 23.08 -1.01
C LYS A 40 -26.90 22.13 -2.07
N PHE A 41 -26.23 22.06 -3.23
CA PHE A 41 -26.58 21.16 -4.31
C PHE A 41 -26.55 19.70 -3.85
N ILE A 42 -25.44 19.26 -3.26
CA ILE A 42 -25.29 17.87 -2.80
C ILE A 42 -26.30 17.56 -1.69
N GLN A 43 -26.55 18.50 -0.76
CA GLN A 43 -27.55 18.32 0.28
C GLN A 43 -28.95 18.06 -0.30
N GLY A 44 -29.36 18.77 -1.36
CA GLY A 44 -30.65 18.52 -2.01
C GLY A 44 -30.80 17.08 -2.51
N TYR A 45 -29.73 16.50 -3.07
CA TYR A 45 -29.74 15.10 -3.51
C TYR A 45 -29.71 14.10 -2.35
N ILE A 46 -29.01 14.43 -1.26
CA ILE A 46 -29.09 13.66 0.00
C ILE A 46 -30.52 13.68 0.55
N ASP A 47 -31.22 14.81 0.51
CA ASP A 47 -32.60 14.93 0.96
C ASP A 47 -33.55 14.12 0.06
N GLU A 48 -33.35 14.11 -1.26
CA GLU A 48 -34.14 13.28 -2.18
C GLU A 48 -33.95 11.78 -1.94
N ILE A 49 -32.71 11.30 -1.78
CA ILE A 49 -32.48 9.87 -1.53
C ILE A 49 -32.94 9.43 -0.15
N ASN A 50 -32.94 10.33 0.85
CA ASN A 50 -33.50 10.08 2.18
C ASN A 50 -35.03 9.86 2.18
N LYS A 51 -35.74 10.25 1.12
CA LYS A 51 -37.18 9.95 0.98
C LYS A 51 -37.45 8.49 0.65
N ILE A 52 -36.43 7.74 0.24
CA ILE A 52 -36.56 6.31 -0.05
C ILE A 52 -36.55 5.53 1.28
N ASP A 53 -37.64 4.85 1.58
CA ASP A 53 -37.71 3.91 2.70
C ASP A 53 -36.87 2.66 2.41
N THR A 54 -35.73 2.53 3.08
CA THR A 54 -34.78 1.41 2.91
C THR A 54 -35.08 0.21 3.82
N THR A 55 -36.05 0.32 4.73
CA THR A 55 -36.33 -0.71 5.75
C THR A 55 -36.85 -2.01 5.15
N THR A 56 -37.53 -1.93 4.00
CA THR A 56 -38.22 -3.05 3.35
C THR A 56 -37.62 -3.45 2.00
N LEU A 57 -36.53 -2.81 1.58
CA LEU A 57 -35.90 -3.08 0.28
C LEU A 57 -35.07 -4.37 0.29
N ASP A 58 -34.96 -5.01 -0.89
CA ASP A 58 -33.94 -6.00 -1.17
C ASP A 58 -32.53 -5.46 -0.83
N ALA A 59 -31.63 -6.35 -0.39
CA ALA A 59 -30.30 -5.98 0.04
C ALA A 59 -29.46 -5.31 -1.06
N ASN A 60 -29.66 -5.62 -2.35
CA ASN A 60 -28.97 -4.93 -3.44
C ASN A 60 -29.51 -3.53 -3.66
N VAL A 61 -30.84 -3.33 -3.58
CA VAL A 61 -31.43 -2.00 -3.72
C VAL A 61 -31.09 -1.11 -2.53
N LEU A 62 -31.06 -1.69 -1.32
CA LEU A 62 -30.50 -1.06 -0.12
C LEU A 62 -29.05 -0.61 -0.37
N ALA A 63 -28.19 -1.50 -0.88
CA ALA A 63 -26.80 -1.19 -1.17
C ALA A 63 -26.65 0.02 -2.09
N TRP A 64 -27.50 0.13 -3.12
CA TRP A 64 -27.46 1.25 -4.05
C TRP A 64 -27.91 2.56 -3.40
N ALA A 65 -28.99 2.53 -2.62
CA ALA A 65 -29.50 3.70 -1.91
C ALA A 65 -28.52 4.20 -0.84
N SER A 66 -28.17 3.33 0.11
CA SER A 66 -27.24 3.65 1.22
C SER A 66 -25.85 4.03 0.69
N GLY A 67 -25.35 3.31 -0.32
CA GLY A 67 -24.03 3.57 -0.90
C GLY A 67 -23.95 4.95 -1.57
N LEU A 68 -24.96 5.32 -2.37
CA LEU A 68 -24.99 6.64 -3.00
C LEU A 68 -25.16 7.77 -1.98
N LYS A 69 -26.04 7.58 -0.99
CA LYS A 69 -26.20 8.53 0.11
C LYS A 69 -24.86 8.79 0.80
N TYR A 70 -24.17 7.73 1.23
CA TYR A 70 -22.88 7.85 1.89
C TYR A 70 -21.84 8.53 0.97
N ASN A 71 -21.82 8.17 -0.31
CA ASN A 71 -20.93 8.77 -1.29
C ASN A 71 -21.13 10.29 -1.41
N TRP A 72 -22.39 10.75 -1.43
CA TRP A 72 -22.73 12.17 -1.40
C TRP A 72 -22.43 12.84 -0.06
N GLU A 73 -22.61 12.15 1.07
CA GLU A 73 -22.24 12.67 2.39
C GLU A 73 -20.73 12.90 2.51
N ILE A 74 -19.90 11.98 1.99
CA ILE A 74 -18.45 12.20 1.89
C ILE A 74 -18.15 13.37 0.97
N GLN A 75 -18.80 13.43 -0.19
CA GLN A 75 -18.58 14.51 -1.14
C GLN A 75 -18.88 15.87 -0.50
N LYS A 76 -20.05 16.02 0.12
CA LYS A 76 -20.45 17.22 0.86
C LYS A 76 -19.47 17.53 1.99
N GLY A 77 -19.09 16.52 2.78
CA GLY A 77 -18.12 16.68 3.86
C GLY A 77 -16.76 17.21 3.39
N ASN A 78 -16.30 16.82 2.20
CA ASN A 78 -15.07 17.35 1.61
C ASN A 78 -15.16 18.86 1.32
N TYR A 79 -16.33 19.37 0.91
CA TYR A 79 -16.57 20.81 0.70
C TYR A 79 -16.77 21.57 2.02
N GLU A 80 -17.40 20.94 3.01
CA GLU A 80 -17.74 21.59 4.30
C GLU A 80 -16.53 21.73 5.23
N ASN A 81 -15.63 20.75 5.26
CA ASN A 81 -14.59 20.65 6.27
C ASN A 81 -13.23 21.20 5.81
N GLY A 82 -13.24 22.18 4.90
CA GLY A 82 -12.09 23.04 4.61
C GLY A 82 -10.92 22.42 3.85
N LEU A 83 -11.12 21.28 3.18
CA LEU A 83 -10.10 20.69 2.30
C LEU A 83 -9.67 21.67 1.19
N ARG A 84 -10.57 22.56 0.74
CA ARG A 84 -10.28 23.64 -0.21
C ARG A 84 -9.09 24.50 0.24
N TYR A 85 -8.99 24.85 1.52
CA TYR A 85 -7.90 25.70 2.03
C TYR A 85 -6.52 25.05 1.92
N LEU A 86 -6.48 23.72 1.76
CA LEU A 86 -5.26 22.95 1.53
C LEU A 86 -5.15 22.47 0.07
N LEU A 87 -5.78 23.22 -0.84
CA LEU A 87 -5.69 23.05 -2.30
C LEU A 87 -6.11 21.65 -2.77
N ALA A 88 -7.15 21.08 -2.16
CA ALA A 88 -7.65 19.77 -2.58
C ALA A 88 -8.22 19.79 -4.00
N ASN A 89 -8.05 18.65 -4.69
CA ASN A 89 -8.65 18.40 -5.99
C ASN A 89 -9.90 17.54 -5.86
N PHE A 90 -11.05 18.11 -6.22
CA PHE A 90 -12.38 17.50 -6.11
C PHE A 90 -12.81 16.72 -7.36
N GLY A 91 -12.03 16.79 -8.45
CA GLY A 91 -12.40 16.26 -9.77
C GLY A 91 -12.40 14.74 -9.90
N ARG A 92 -11.76 14.04 -8.96
CA ARG A 92 -11.70 12.56 -8.96
C ARG A 92 -12.80 11.90 -8.13
N GLY A 93 -13.76 12.69 -7.66
CA GLY A 93 -14.87 12.24 -6.83
C GLY A 93 -14.55 12.13 -5.34
N PRO A 94 -15.55 11.79 -4.51
CA PRO A 94 -15.46 11.86 -3.04
C PRO A 94 -14.36 10.99 -2.44
N ALA A 95 -14.18 9.77 -2.95
CA ALA A 95 -13.17 8.82 -2.45
C ALA A 95 -11.71 9.18 -2.82
N ARG A 96 -11.52 10.15 -3.73
CA ARG A 96 -10.20 10.56 -4.23
C ARG A 96 -9.96 12.06 -4.14
N THR A 97 -10.68 12.74 -3.25
CA THR A 97 -10.44 14.15 -2.94
C THR A 97 -9.34 14.26 -1.91
N TYR A 98 -8.11 14.46 -2.38
CA TYR A 98 -6.94 14.68 -1.52
C TYR A 98 -6.46 16.13 -1.63
N ILE A 99 -5.92 16.63 -0.53
CA ILE A 99 -5.20 17.90 -0.46
C ILE A 99 -3.91 17.84 -1.29
N ALA A 100 -3.37 19.01 -1.66
CA ALA A 100 -2.10 19.07 -2.36
C ALA A 100 -0.96 18.50 -1.50
N ASN A 101 -0.18 17.59 -2.07
CA ASN A 101 0.91 16.90 -1.38
C ASN A 101 2.08 16.55 -2.32
N SER A 102 3.18 16.05 -1.78
CA SER A 102 4.41 15.78 -2.54
C SER A 102 4.49 14.39 -3.19
N PHE A 103 3.41 13.59 -3.23
CA PHE A 103 3.41 12.18 -3.67
C PHE A 103 2.35 11.86 -4.77
N TYR A 104 2.60 10.79 -5.55
CA TYR A 104 1.70 10.13 -6.51
C TYR A 104 0.88 11.04 -7.46
N SER A 105 1.51 12.04 -8.09
CA SER A 105 0.84 12.99 -9.02
C SER A 105 -0.23 13.90 -8.38
N SER A 106 -0.39 13.87 -7.05
CA SER A 106 -1.25 14.77 -6.27
C SER A 106 -0.62 16.15 -6.05
N SER A 107 0.50 16.42 -6.72
CA SER A 107 1.33 17.59 -6.55
C SER A 107 0.57 18.87 -6.84
N LEU A 108 0.89 19.90 -6.04
CA LEU A 108 0.67 21.33 -6.28
C LEU A 108 1.03 21.70 -7.74
N GLY A 109 0.18 21.31 -8.68
CA GLY A 109 0.46 21.18 -10.10
C GLY A 109 -0.54 22.02 -10.86
N VAL A 110 -0.33 23.33 -10.82
CA VAL A 110 -1.22 24.28 -11.50
C VAL A 110 -1.07 24.09 -13.00
N SER A 111 -2.18 23.67 -13.63
CA SER A 111 -2.23 23.31 -15.05
C SER A 111 -2.92 24.36 -15.92
N SER A 112 -3.62 25.34 -15.32
CA SER A 112 -4.33 26.38 -16.05
C SER A 112 -4.30 27.73 -15.31
N GLN A 113 -4.55 28.81 -16.07
CA GLN A 113 -4.71 30.16 -15.51
C GLN A 113 -5.87 30.25 -14.52
N ASP A 114 -7.01 29.63 -14.82
CA ASP A 114 -8.19 29.65 -13.94
C ASP A 114 -7.88 29.00 -12.59
N MET A 115 -7.22 27.83 -12.61
CA MET A 115 -6.76 27.17 -11.38
C MET A 115 -5.77 28.04 -10.62
N ALA A 116 -4.82 28.68 -11.30
CA ALA A 116 -3.84 29.57 -10.67
C ALA A 116 -4.51 30.72 -9.92
N ILE A 117 -5.52 31.36 -10.54
CA ILE A 117 -6.28 32.47 -9.96
C ILE A 117 -7.07 31.99 -8.74
N LYS A 118 -7.86 30.92 -8.87
CA LYS A 118 -8.70 30.39 -7.79
C LYS A 118 -7.88 29.91 -6.60
N TRP A 119 -6.80 29.17 -6.85
CA TRP A 119 -5.93 28.69 -5.77
C TRP A 119 -5.11 29.81 -5.14
N TYR A 120 -4.65 30.81 -5.90
CA TYR A 120 -4.00 32.00 -5.33
C TYR A 120 -4.91 32.72 -4.32
N ASN A 121 -6.17 32.95 -4.68
CA ASN A 121 -7.15 33.56 -3.77
C ASN A 121 -7.45 32.63 -2.58
N THR A 122 -7.54 31.33 -2.81
CA THR A 122 -7.75 30.33 -1.75
C THR A 122 -6.60 30.33 -0.73
N LEU A 123 -5.34 30.52 -1.16
CA LEU A 123 -4.20 30.65 -0.24
C LEU A 123 -4.30 31.90 0.64
N LYS A 124 -4.75 33.03 0.10
CA LYS A 124 -4.99 34.25 0.88
C LYS A 124 -6.04 34.00 1.95
N GLU A 125 -7.17 33.40 1.57
CA GLU A 125 -8.23 33.03 2.50
C GLU A 125 -7.73 32.02 3.55
N ALA A 126 -6.89 31.06 3.16
CA ALA A 126 -6.32 30.08 4.08
C ALA A 126 -5.43 30.76 5.15
N ILE A 127 -4.60 31.74 4.76
CA ILE A 127 -3.83 32.56 5.71
C ILE A 127 -4.76 33.33 6.64
N GLU A 128 -5.80 33.96 6.10
CA GLU A 128 -6.80 34.66 6.91
C GLU A 128 -7.47 33.71 7.91
N GLN A 129 -7.77 32.48 7.53
CA GLN A 129 -8.37 31.48 8.43
C GLN A 129 -7.36 30.79 9.36
N LYS A 130 -6.06 31.11 9.25
CA LYS A 130 -4.96 30.40 9.93
C LYS A 130 -4.94 28.89 9.62
N ILE A 131 -5.34 28.53 8.40
CA ILE A 131 -5.28 27.15 7.86
C ILE A 131 -4.06 27.03 6.95
N VAL A 132 -2.88 27.03 7.55
CA VAL A 132 -1.59 26.92 6.86
C VAL A 132 -0.83 25.72 7.43
N PRO A 133 -0.41 24.73 6.64
CA PRO A 133 0.37 23.59 7.12
C PRO A 133 1.72 23.99 7.73
N SER A 134 2.38 23.04 8.39
CA SER A 134 3.75 23.23 8.90
C SER A 134 4.74 23.57 7.78
N LYS A 135 5.81 24.31 8.11
CA LYS A 135 6.87 24.65 7.15
C LYS A 135 7.51 23.41 6.52
N ILE A 136 7.59 22.30 7.26
CA ILE A 136 8.10 21.01 6.77
C ILE A 136 7.22 20.48 5.64
N PHE A 137 5.90 20.47 5.82
CA PHE A 137 4.93 20.03 4.81
C PHE A 137 5.00 20.91 3.55
N ILE A 138 5.02 22.24 3.73
CA ILE A 138 5.11 23.19 2.63
C ILE A 138 6.44 23.01 1.87
N LYS A 139 7.57 22.86 2.57
CA LYS A 139 8.89 22.65 1.96
C LYS A 139 8.94 21.36 1.12
N ASN A 140 8.35 20.27 1.58
CA ASN A 140 8.24 19.03 0.80
C ASN A 140 7.47 19.25 -0.52
N ASN A 141 6.37 20.00 -0.46
CA ASN A 141 5.62 20.37 -1.66
C ASN A 141 6.43 21.25 -2.62
N ILE A 142 7.24 22.18 -2.09
CA ILE A 142 8.12 23.04 -2.89
C ILE A 142 9.16 22.21 -3.63
N ALA A 143 9.88 21.33 -2.92
CA ALA A 143 10.85 20.44 -3.55
C ALA A 143 10.23 19.60 -4.68
N ALA A 144 9.02 19.08 -4.46
CA ALA A 144 8.30 18.27 -5.44
C ALA A 144 7.91 19.07 -6.70
N PHE A 145 7.27 20.25 -6.58
CA PHE A 145 6.88 21.00 -7.77
C PHE A 145 8.07 21.64 -8.48
N LEU A 146 9.16 21.98 -7.77
CA LEU A 146 10.38 22.46 -8.45
C LEU A 146 10.96 21.38 -9.36
N LYS A 147 11.03 20.13 -8.88
CA LYS A 147 11.45 18.97 -9.68
C LYS A 147 10.55 18.73 -10.88
N ASN A 148 9.23 18.86 -10.72
CA ASN A 148 8.27 18.48 -11.76
C ASN A 148 7.95 19.61 -12.75
N LYS A 149 7.78 20.84 -12.28
CA LYS A 149 7.33 22.00 -13.08
C LYS A 149 8.48 22.91 -13.51
N TYR A 150 9.51 23.05 -12.67
CA TYR A 150 10.62 23.98 -12.90
C TYR A 150 11.96 23.26 -13.20
N ALA A 151 11.92 22.00 -13.62
CA ALA A 151 13.10 21.20 -13.97
C ALA A 151 14.04 21.91 -14.96
N ALA A 152 13.48 22.58 -15.98
CA ALA A 152 14.26 23.32 -16.96
C ALA A 152 15.01 24.51 -16.33
N LYS A 153 14.37 25.22 -15.38
CA LYS A 153 15.01 26.34 -14.66
C LYS A 153 16.07 25.83 -13.67
N LEU A 154 15.83 24.69 -13.01
CA LEU A 154 16.83 24.01 -12.18
C LEU A 154 18.06 23.60 -13.02
N ASN A 155 17.85 23.05 -14.22
CA ASN A 155 18.92 22.73 -15.16
C ASN A 155 19.70 23.97 -15.59
N ALA A 156 19.01 25.06 -15.92
CA ALA A 156 19.66 26.34 -16.25
C ALA A 156 20.47 26.89 -15.07
N PHE A 157 19.98 26.76 -13.84
CA PHE A 157 20.72 27.09 -12.62
C PHE A 157 22.00 26.27 -12.49
N LEU A 158 21.94 24.95 -12.70
CA LEU A 158 23.11 24.07 -12.69
C LEU A 158 24.15 24.48 -13.74
N SER A 159 23.72 24.83 -14.96
CA SER A 159 24.60 25.33 -16.03
C SER A 159 25.15 26.74 -15.80
N GLY A 160 24.49 27.55 -14.99
CA GLY A 160 24.89 28.94 -14.73
C GLY A 160 26.13 29.08 -13.83
N SER A 161 26.63 30.30 -13.63
CA SER A 161 27.76 30.58 -12.73
C SER A 161 27.36 30.78 -11.27
N GLU A 162 26.08 31.06 -11.00
CA GLU A 162 25.57 31.28 -9.64
C GLU A 162 25.64 30.00 -8.81
N GLU A 163 26.22 30.09 -7.61
CA GLU A 163 26.29 28.96 -6.66
C GLU A 163 24.98 28.76 -5.89
N THR A 164 24.25 29.84 -5.65
CA THR A 164 22.98 29.86 -4.91
C THR A 164 21.96 30.74 -5.63
N LYS A 165 20.68 30.42 -5.46
CA LYS A 165 19.55 31.19 -6.02
C LYS A 165 18.36 31.09 -5.10
N THR A 166 17.67 32.20 -4.81
CA THR A 166 16.43 32.11 -4.04
C THR A 166 15.35 31.40 -4.86
N VAL A 167 14.46 30.64 -4.21
CA VAL A 167 13.41 29.89 -4.91
C VAL A 167 12.47 30.83 -5.68
N LYS A 168 12.18 32.00 -5.11
CA LYS A 168 11.36 33.03 -5.75
C LYS A 168 12.02 33.61 -7.01
N ASP A 169 13.33 33.79 -7.01
CA ASP A 169 14.07 34.27 -8.19
C ASP A 169 14.21 33.17 -9.24
N LEU A 170 14.28 31.89 -8.82
CA LEU A 170 14.20 30.75 -9.72
C LEU A 170 12.84 30.69 -10.43
N ILE A 171 11.73 30.91 -9.70
CA ILE A 171 10.39 31.00 -10.29
C ILE A 171 10.33 32.18 -11.27
N GLY A 172 10.91 33.32 -10.92
CA GLY A 172 11.12 34.43 -11.84
C GLY A 172 9.85 35.19 -12.23
N PHE A 173 8.88 35.29 -11.32
CA PHE A 173 7.68 36.11 -11.51
C PHE A 173 8.03 37.61 -11.42
N ASP A 174 7.68 38.39 -12.45
CA ASP A 174 7.86 39.85 -12.44
C ASP A 174 6.75 40.54 -11.63
N ARG A 175 7.08 40.88 -10.39
CA ARG A 175 6.16 41.54 -9.45
C ARG A 175 5.84 42.99 -9.83
N THR A 176 6.56 43.59 -10.77
CA THR A 176 6.31 44.95 -11.25
C THR A 176 5.32 44.99 -12.41
N LYS A 177 5.10 43.85 -13.05
CA LYS A 177 4.17 43.69 -14.16
C LYS A 177 2.73 43.88 -13.69
N ALA A 178 1.98 44.73 -14.40
CA ALA A 178 0.56 44.94 -14.13
C ALA A 178 -0.27 43.70 -14.51
N GLU A 179 -1.26 43.34 -13.69
CA GLU A 179 -2.11 42.16 -13.91
C GLU A 179 -2.88 42.20 -15.25
N SER A 180 -3.23 43.40 -15.73
CA SER A 180 -3.82 43.60 -17.07
C SER A 180 -2.95 43.10 -18.22
N SER A 181 -1.65 42.91 -17.98
CA SER A 181 -0.67 42.45 -18.96
C SER A 181 -0.20 41.01 -18.71
N TYR A 182 -0.82 40.28 -17.77
CA TYR A 182 -0.45 38.90 -17.46
C TYR A 182 -0.86 37.95 -18.58
N THR A 183 0.10 37.11 -18.98
CA THR A 183 -0.14 35.87 -19.70
C THR A 183 -0.61 34.79 -18.74
N SER A 184 -1.11 33.67 -19.27
CA SER A 184 -1.46 32.51 -18.44
C SER A 184 -0.28 31.98 -17.61
N GLN A 185 0.95 32.09 -18.14
CA GLN A 185 2.15 31.68 -17.40
C GLN A 185 2.47 32.64 -16.25
N ASP A 186 2.21 33.95 -16.41
CA ASP A 186 2.39 34.92 -15.31
C ASP A 186 1.44 34.62 -14.14
N TYR A 187 0.20 34.20 -14.40
CA TYR A 187 -0.72 33.78 -13.34
C TYR A 187 -0.22 32.54 -12.59
N ILE A 188 0.34 31.57 -13.31
CA ILE A 188 0.91 30.35 -12.73
C ILE A 188 2.15 30.69 -11.89
N ASP A 189 3.07 31.49 -12.44
CA ASP A 189 4.29 31.90 -11.74
C ASP A 189 3.96 32.79 -10.52
N ARG A 190 2.93 33.65 -10.60
CA ARG A 190 2.41 34.42 -9.45
C ARG A 190 1.96 33.50 -8.31
N PHE A 191 1.22 32.44 -8.64
CA PHE A 191 0.76 31.48 -7.65
C PHE A 191 1.93 30.81 -6.93
N TYR A 192 2.91 30.29 -7.68
CA TYR A 192 4.06 29.62 -7.07
C TYR A 192 4.95 30.61 -6.31
N ASP A 193 5.14 31.83 -6.82
CA ASP A 193 5.86 32.90 -6.11
C ASP A 193 5.23 33.18 -4.75
N TYR A 194 3.90 33.33 -4.72
CA TYR A 194 3.15 33.52 -3.49
C TYR A 194 3.26 32.32 -2.54
N TYR A 195 3.20 31.10 -3.08
CA TYR A 195 3.29 29.86 -2.29
C TYR A 195 4.65 29.72 -1.58
N VAL A 196 5.77 29.98 -2.28
CA VAL A 196 7.13 29.84 -1.72
C VAL A 196 7.55 30.97 -0.80
N ASN A 197 6.85 32.11 -0.87
CA ASN A 197 7.20 33.30 -0.13
C ASN A 197 6.16 33.57 0.96
N GLU A 198 5.02 34.18 0.60
CA GLU A 198 4.02 34.66 1.56
C GLU A 198 3.35 33.51 2.31
N TYR A 199 2.89 32.48 1.59
CA TYR A 199 2.20 31.34 2.21
C TYR A 199 3.12 30.50 3.10
N TYR A 200 4.34 30.22 2.65
CA TYR A 200 5.36 29.54 3.46
C TYR A 200 5.71 30.33 4.74
N LYS A 201 5.85 31.66 4.65
CA LYS A 201 6.14 32.53 5.81
C LYS A 201 4.95 32.64 6.77
N ALA A 202 3.72 32.48 6.29
CA ALA A 202 2.51 32.53 7.12
C ALA A 202 2.32 31.33 8.05
N SER A 203 3.12 30.26 7.93
CA SER A 203 3.07 29.12 8.85
C SER A 203 3.61 29.51 10.23
N GLU A 204 2.72 29.54 11.24
CA GLU A 204 3.04 29.99 12.61
C GLU A 204 3.47 28.85 13.56
N TYR A 205 3.39 27.57 13.16
CA TYR A 205 3.67 26.43 14.04
C TYR A 205 4.55 25.35 13.38
N CYS A 206 5.28 24.58 14.19
CA CYS A 206 6.16 23.48 13.77
C CYS A 206 7.06 23.83 12.58
N LYS A 207 8.04 24.71 12.85
CA LYS A 207 8.82 25.39 11.81
C LYS A 207 10.03 24.58 11.32
N GLY A 208 10.43 23.52 12.01
CA GLY A 208 11.61 22.72 11.66
C GLY A 208 12.87 23.59 11.65
N GLU A 209 13.63 23.56 10.56
CA GLU A 209 14.83 24.40 10.39
C GLU A 209 14.54 25.92 10.36
N ASP A 210 13.28 26.32 10.13
CA ASP A 210 12.80 27.71 10.07
C ASP A 210 13.61 28.65 9.14
N ILE A 211 13.79 28.20 7.90
CA ILE A 211 14.42 29.01 6.85
C ILE A 211 13.49 30.18 6.52
N GLN A 212 14.00 31.42 6.55
CA GLN A 212 13.20 32.62 6.26
C GLN A 212 13.02 32.85 4.76
N ASP A 213 14.13 32.85 4.02
CA ASP A 213 14.15 32.98 2.57
C ASP A 213 14.68 31.69 1.96
N LEU A 214 13.78 30.92 1.34
CA LEU A 214 14.11 29.66 0.72
C LEU A 214 15.05 29.89 -0.48
N ALA A 215 16.14 29.14 -0.51
CA ALA A 215 17.13 29.19 -1.58
C ALA A 215 17.61 27.79 -1.93
N ILE A 216 18.00 27.62 -3.19
CA ILE A 216 18.68 26.43 -3.69
C ILE A 216 20.18 26.69 -3.84
N SER A 217 20.97 25.63 -3.73
CA SER A 217 22.43 25.67 -3.78
C SER A 217 22.99 24.47 -4.54
N LYS A 218 24.08 24.66 -5.28
CA LYS A 218 24.84 23.56 -5.92
C LYS A 218 25.66 22.74 -4.93
N LYS A 219 25.94 23.33 -3.77
CA LYS A 219 26.74 22.72 -2.68
C LYS A 219 25.90 22.61 -1.42
N GLU A 220 26.22 21.64 -0.59
CA GLU A 220 25.58 21.48 0.72
C GLU A 220 25.72 22.76 1.54
N ILE A 221 24.62 23.18 2.18
CA ILE A 221 24.59 24.39 3.01
C ILE A 221 25.00 23.99 4.42
N ALA A 222 26.25 24.27 4.81
CA ALA A 222 26.81 23.82 6.09
C ALA A 222 25.96 24.18 7.33
N LYS A 223 25.25 25.32 7.30
CA LYS A 223 24.36 25.76 8.39
C LYS A 223 23.08 24.93 8.51
N HIS A 224 22.64 24.33 7.41
CA HIS A 224 21.38 23.59 7.28
C HIS A 224 21.69 22.24 6.65
N LYS A 225 22.42 21.39 7.38
CA LYS A 225 22.85 20.09 6.88
C LYS A 225 21.62 19.23 6.56
N GLU A 226 21.46 18.93 5.29
CA GLU A 226 20.34 18.14 4.77
C GLU A 226 20.70 16.67 4.83
N LEU A 227 19.81 15.88 5.43
CA LEU A 227 20.02 14.44 5.58
C LEU A 227 19.32 13.65 4.48
N GLU A 228 18.20 14.16 3.97
CA GLU A 228 17.38 13.47 2.97
C GLU A 228 16.43 14.44 2.24
N ASN A 229 15.67 13.91 1.27
CA ASN A 229 14.71 14.67 0.46
C ASN A 229 15.36 15.82 -0.34
N ILE A 230 16.65 15.68 -0.66
CA ILE A 230 17.41 16.60 -1.49
C ILE A 230 16.87 16.51 -2.92
N ILE A 231 16.77 17.65 -3.62
CA ILE A 231 16.29 17.67 -5.00
C ILE A 231 17.34 17.00 -5.89
N GLU A 232 16.92 16.03 -6.69
CA GLU A 232 17.75 15.38 -7.69
C GLU A 232 17.09 15.49 -9.07
N ILE A 233 17.84 16.03 -10.03
CA ILE A 233 17.41 16.16 -11.43
C ILE A 233 18.49 15.62 -12.39
N LYS A 234 18.06 15.13 -13.54
CA LYS A 234 18.97 14.72 -14.61
C LYS A 234 19.58 15.96 -15.28
N HIS A 235 20.90 16.07 -15.23
CA HIS A 235 21.71 17.14 -15.78
C HIS A 235 22.93 16.55 -16.49
N ASN A 236 23.14 16.87 -17.77
CA ASN A 236 24.25 16.34 -18.58
C ASN A 236 24.39 14.80 -18.54
N GLY A 237 23.26 14.09 -18.44
CA GLY A 237 23.23 12.63 -18.41
C GLY A 237 23.33 11.98 -17.03
N THR A 238 23.63 12.73 -15.96
CA THR A 238 23.73 12.21 -14.58
C THR A 238 22.71 12.88 -13.65
N TYR A 239 22.32 12.21 -12.57
CA TYR A 239 21.51 12.85 -11.53
C TYR A 239 22.40 13.75 -10.67
N THR A 240 22.06 15.04 -10.60
CA THR A 240 22.78 16.04 -9.82
C THR A 240 21.90 16.53 -8.67
N LYS A 241 22.49 16.57 -7.48
CA LYS A 241 21.84 17.09 -6.26
C LYS A 241 21.80 18.62 -6.26
N ILE A 242 20.66 19.16 -5.83
CA ILE A 242 20.43 20.58 -5.57
C ILE A 242 19.95 20.69 -4.12
N TYR A 243 20.75 21.39 -3.31
CA TYR A 243 20.56 21.54 -1.87
C TYR A 243 19.71 22.77 -1.54
N GLY A 244 19.26 22.87 -0.29
CA GLY A 244 18.58 24.02 0.31
C GLY A 244 17.10 23.81 0.66
N LEU A 245 16.50 22.70 0.20
CA LEU A 245 15.11 22.33 0.45
C LEU A 245 14.95 20.91 1.04
N GLY A 246 16.05 20.20 1.28
CA GLY A 246 16.06 18.90 1.94
C GLY A 246 15.64 18.99 3.41
N LEU A 247 15.42 17.83 4.02
CA LEU A 247 15.07 17.70 5.43
C LEU A 247 16.34 17.68 6.28
N THR A 248 16.42 18.57 7.26
CA THR A 248 17.49 18.59 8.26
C THR A 248 17.13 17.73 9.46
N GLU A 249 18.09 17.53 10.36
CA GLU A 249 17.82 16.86 11.63
C GLU A 249 16.72 17.55 12.46
N LYS A 250 16.60 18.88 12.39
CA LYS A 250 15.51 19.60 13.07
C LYS A 250 14.15 19.24 12.48
N ASP A 251 14.05 19.19 11.16
CA ASP A 251 12.79 18.82 10.50
C ASP A 251 12.37 17.38 10.85
N LEU A 252 13.34 16.44 10.87
CA LEU A 252 13.06 15.03 11.16
C LEU A 252 12.68 14.77 12.62
N ASN A 253 13.08 15.65 13.54
CA ASN A 253 12.77 15.56 14.97
C ASN A 253 11.56 16.40 15.39
N GLU A 254 11.04 17.28 14.54
CA GLU A 254 9.91 18.16 14.86
C GLU A 254 8.65 17.33 15.15
N LYS A 255 8.03 17.59 16.30
CA LYS A 255 6.77 16.96 16.73
C LYS A 255 5.58 17.85 16.40
N LYS A 256 4.38 17.24 16.33
CA LYS A 256 3.09 17.93 16.09
C LYS A 256 3.04 18.71 14.76
N ALA A 257 3.88 18.33 13.79
CA ALA A 257 3.94 18.99 12.49
C ALA A 257 2.84 18.54 11.50
N GLY A 258 2.06 17.51 11.85
CA GLY A 258 0.98 16.99 11.04
C GLY A 258 -0.23 17.92 10.95
N LEU A 259 -1.09 17.68 9.95
CA LEU A 259 -2.21 18.57 9.62
C LEU A 259 -3.27 18.75 10.71
N GLY A 260 -3.55 17.75 11.55
CA GLY A 260 -4.54 17.94 12.60
C GLY A 260 -4.14 19.00 13.62
N TYR A 261 -2.84 19.29 13.76
CA TYR A 261 -2.30 20.30 14.66
C TYR A 261 -2.32 21.73 14.09
N ILE A 262 -2.85 21.94 12.88
CA ILE A 262 -3.08 23.30 12.36
C ILE A 262 -4.01 24.04 13.33
N PRO A 263 -3.57 25.17 13.92
CA PRO A 263 -4.30 25.82 15.01
C PRO A 263 -5.65 26.39 14.57
N GLY A 264 -5.73 26.94 13.35
CA GLY A 264 -6.91 27.66 12.90
C GLY A 264 -7.18 28.94 13.69
N LYS A 265 -8.28 29.62 13.35
CA LYS A 265 -8.79 30.75 14.14
C LYS A 265 -9.50 30.26 15.41
N PRO A 266 -9.48 31.03 16.51
CA PRO A 266 -10.34 30.76 17.66
C PRO A 266 -11.81 30.63 17.21
N ASN A 267 -12.49 29.56 17.67
CA ASN A 267 -13.87 29.21 17.30
C ASN A 267 -14.10 28.96 15.79
N GLY A 268 -13.03 28.81 15.00
CA GLY A 268 -13.11 28.54 13.58
C GLY A 268 -12.83 27.07 13.23
N LEU A 269 -12.67 26.83 11.94
CA LEU A 269 -12.09 25.59 11.44
C LEU A 269 -10.66 25.45 11.97
N THR A 270 -10.26 24.23 12.32
CA THR A 270 -8.89 23.86 12.68
C THR A 270 -8.46 22.65 11.87
N GLY A 271 -7.18 22.30 11.95
CA GLY A 271 -6.64 21.08 11.37
C GLY A 271 -7.38 19.83 11.79
N LYS A 272 -7.91 19.80 13.03
CA LYS A 272 -8.66 18.67 13.57
C LYS A 272 -9.84 18.29 12.69
N GLN A 273 -10.70 19.25 12.32
CA GLN A 273 -11.87 18.98 11.49
C GLN A 273 -11.48 18.52 10.09
N ILE A 274 -10.43 19.12 9.51
CA ILE A 274 -9.91 18.74 8.19
C ILE A 274 -9.42 17.28 8.22
N TYR A 275 -8.58 16.93 9.20
CA TYR A 275 -8.05 15.57 9.32
C TYR A 275 -9.16 14.56 9.62
N GLN A 276 -10.14 14.89 10.45
CA GLN A 276 -11.28 14.01 10.72
C GLN A 276 -12.08 13.71 9.46
N GLN A 277 -12.30 14.70 8.58
CA GLN A 277 -12.95 14.46 7.29
C GLN A 277 -12.11 13.58 6.37
N ILE A 278 -10.80 13.83 6.29
CA ILE A 278 -9.88 12.99 5.50
C ILE A 278 -9.89 11.55 6.03
N LEU A 279 -9.82 11.36 7.35
CA LEU A 279 -9.87 10.05 8.00
C LEU A 279 -11.19 9.34 7.72
N LYS A 280 -12.33 10.04 7.81
CA LYS A 280 -13.65 9.50 7.48
C LYS A 280 -13.73 9.08 6.00
N ALA A 281 -13.25 9.90 5.08
CA ALA A 281 -13.25 9.58 3.64
C ALA A 281 -12.37 8.36 3.31
N ASN A 282 -11.26 8.18 4.03
CA ASN A 282 -10.31 7.10 3.80
C ASN A 282 -10.70 5.78 4.50
N THR A 283 -11.24 5.84 5.71
CA THR A 283 -11.67 4.65 6.47
C THR A 283 -13.10 4.24 6.15
N THR A 284 -13.90 5.15 5.59
CA THR A 284 -15.35 4.99 5.37
C THR A 284 -16.10 4.55 6.64
N SER A 285 -15.65 5.05 7.79
CA SER A 285 -16.17 4.74 9.12
C SER A 285 -16.37 6.03 9.92
N ASN A 286 -17.08 5.93 11.04
CA ASN A 286 -17.20 7.03 12.00
C ASN A 286 -16.20 6.90 13.16
N LEU A 287 -15.15 6.09 13.02
CA LEU A 287 -14.13 5.92 14.05
C LEU A 287 -13.36 7.23 14.28
N THR A 288 -13.02 7.50 15.54
CA THR A 288 -12.11 8.59 15.88
C THR A 288 -10.67 8.26 15.49
N ASP A 289 -9.84 9.28 15.36
CA ASP A 289 -8.39 9.15 15.18
C ASP A 289 -7.75 8.28 16.28
N ASP A 290 -8.15 8.45 17.54
CA ASP A 290 -7.69 7.62 18.67
C ASP A 290 -8.13 6.15 18.54
N GLN A 291 -9.38 5.89 18.13
CA GLN A 291 -9.86 4.51 17.91
C GLN A 291 -9.11 3.81 16.78
N VAL A 292 -8.83 4.53 15.69
CA VAL A 292 -8.04 4.02 14.57
C VAL A 292 -6.59 3.78 15.00
N ASN A 293 -6.00 4.71 15.77
CA ASN A 293 -4.65 4.56 16.33
C ASN A 293 -4.56 3.31 17.20
N LYS A 294 -5.49 3.14 18.14
CA LYS A 294 -5.54 1.99 19.05
C LYS A 294 -5.60 0.66 18.30
N LYS A 295 -6.46 0.57 17.27
CA LYS A 295 -6.51 -0.61 16.39
C LYS A 295 -5.18 -0.87 15.70
N GLY A 296 -4.50 0.16 15.22
CA GLY A 296 -3.16 0.05 14.62
C GLY A 296 -2.11 -0.47 15.60
N VAL A 297 -2.06 0.08 16.82
CA VAL A 297 -1.11 -0.35 17.85
C VAL A 297 -1.39 -1.78 18.32
N ASP A 298 -2.66 -2.11 18.61
CA ASP A 298 -3.05 -3.43 19.11
C ASP A 298 -2.79 -4.53 18.07
N SER A 299 -3.05 -4.26 16.78
CA SER A 299 -2.73 -5.18 15.67
C SER A 299 -1.22 -5.31 15.44
N THR A 300 -0.46 -4.21 15.54
CA THR A 300 1.01 -4.22 15.45
C THR A 300 1.60 -5.12 16.53
N LYS A 301 1.17 -4.96 17.78
CA LYS A 301 1.64 -5.76 18.91
C LYS A 301 1.32 -7.24 18.72
N SER A 302 0.09 -7.55 18.31
CA SER A 302 -0.35 -8.93 18.09
C SER A 302 0.47 -9.63 17.01
N SER A 303 0.77 -8.92 15.92
CA SER A 303 1.62 -9.44 14.83
C SER A 303 3.05 -9.69 15.28
N VAL A 304 3.67 -8.78 16.05
CA VAL A 304 5.03 -8.95 16.58
C VAL A 304 5.14 -10.19 17.47
N GLU A 305 4.14 -10.46 18.30
CA GLU A 305 4.15 -11.67 19.12
C GLU A 305 4.11 -12.94 18.26
N ASN A 306 3.24 -12.98 17.24
CA ASN A 306 3.22 -14.09 16.27
C ASN A 306 4.55 -14.22 15.50
N MET A 307 5.18 -13.10 15.13
CA MET A 307 6.50 -13.08 14.48
C MET A 307 7.57 -13.70 15.37
N LYS A 308 7.61 -13.35 16.66
CA LYS A 308 8.53 -13.96 17.63
C LYS A 308 8.24 -15.45 17.82
N THR A 309 6.97 -15.85 17.85
CA THR A 309 6.58 -17.25 18.00
C THR A 309 7.07 -18.08 16.82
N ILE A 310 6.82 -17.64 15.59
CA ILE A 310 7.26 -18.39 14.40
C ILE A 310 8.78 -18.34 14.21
N ALA A 311 9.45 -17.25 14.60
CA ALA A 311 10.90 -17.17 14.62
C ALA A 311 11.51 -18.16 15.62
N ASN A 312 10.91 -18.31 16.81
CA ASN A 312 11.31 -19.33 17.78
C ASN A 312 11.08 -20.75 17.26
N ALA A 313 9.94 -21.01 16.62
CA ALA A 313 9.68 -22.31 16.02
C ALA A 313 10.67 -22.61 14.88
N THR A 314 11.07 -21.60 14.11
CA THR A 314 12.10 -21.72 13.07
C THR A 314 13.45 -22.08 13.69
N ALA A 315 13.81 -21.42 14.79
CA ALA A 315 15.01 -21.74 15.56
C ALA A 315 14.96 -23.17 16.13
N ASP A 316 13.79 -23.65 16.58
CA ASP A 316 13.60 -25.03 17.02
C ASP A 316 13.81 -26.04 15.89
N LEU A 317 13.37 -25.73 14.68
CA LEU A 317 13.57 -26.58 13.50
C LEU A 317 15.04 -26.64 13.07
N ILE A 318 15.74 -25.51 13.05
CA ILE A 318 17.12 -25.41 12.55
C ILE A 318 18.14 -25.82 13.62
N ALA A 319 18.07 -25.24 14.82
CA ALA A 319 19.07 -25.45 15.87
C ALA A 319 18.68 -26.53 16.89
N GLY A 320 17.42 -26.97 16.88
CA GLY A 320 16.85 -27.88 17.87
C GLY A 320 16.13 -27.14 19.00
N LYS A 321 15.18 -27.84 19.62
CA LYS A 321 14.25 -27.25 20.60
C LYS A 321 14.97 -26.54 21.75
N GLY A 322 14.69 -25.24 21.92
CA GLY A 322 15.21 -24.40 23.01
C GLY A 322 16.72 -24.11 22.98
N LYS A 323 17.44 -24.61 21.96
CA LYS A 323 18.89 -24.40 21.84
C LYS A 323 19.23 -23.01 21.31
N ASP A 324 20.39 -22.49 21.71
CA ASP A 324 20.96 -21.28 21.12
C ASP A 324 21.12 -21.44 19.61
N TRP A 325 20.94 -20.35 18.86
CA TRP A 325 21.08 -20.35 17.40
C TRP A 325 21.90 -19.15 16.95
N THR A 326 23.05 -19.45 16.37
CA THR A 326 23.89 -18.49 15.66
C THR A 326 23.96 -18.90 14.19
N SER A 327 23.82 -17.95 13.28
CA SER A 327 23.90 -18.20 11.84
C SER A 327 24.85 -17.23 11.16
N LYS A 328 25.62 -17.74 10.20
CA LYS A 328 26.43 -16.93 9.29
C LYS A 328 25.64 -16.66 8.02
N ILE A 329 25.59 -15.41 7.60
CA ILE A 329 24.89 -14.98 6.38
C ILE A 329 25.78 -14.08 5.53
N LYS A 330 25.55 -14.08 4.22
CA LYS A 330 25.95 -12.96 3.35
C LYS A 330 24.82 -11.93 3.39
N TYR A 331 25.16 -10.69 3.71
CA TYR A 331 24.20 -9.60 3.87
C TYR A 331 24.72 -8.33 3.21
N ASP A 332 23.94 -7.80 2.29
CA ASP A 332 24.15 -6.49 1.72
C ASP A 332 23.38 -5.41 2.48
N ALA A 333 24.10 -4.59 3.25
CA ALA A 333 23.51 -3.47 3.98
C ALA A 333 23.19 -2.28 3.06
N ASP A 334 23.88 -2.17 1.92
CA ASP A 334 23.80 -1.05 0.98
C ASP A 334 22.84 -1.33 -0.19
N GLY A 335 22.41 -2.59 -0.35
CA GLY A 335 21.50 -3.01 -1.41
C GLY A 335 22.13 -2.83 -2.79
N ILE A 336 21.56 -1.98 -3.64
CA ILE A 336 22.13 -1.67 -4.96
C ILE A 336 23.32 -0.69 -4.89
N GLY A 337 23.71 -0.24 -3.68
CA GLY A 337 24.83 0.67 -3.47
C GLY A 337 26.19 0.09 -3.88
N THR A 338 27.25 0.89 -3.70
CA THR A 338 28.63 0.48 -4.04
C THR A 338 29.26 -0.44 -3.00
N GLY A 339 28.58 -0.68 -1.88
CA GLY A 339 29.02 -1.64 -0.86
C GLY A 339 29.05 -3.06 -1.40
N THR A 340 29.92 -3.89 -0.84
CA THR A 340 29.91 -5.33 -1.12
C THR A 340 29.22 -6.06 0.03
N PRO A 341 28.49 -7.17 -0.24
CA PRO A 341 27.88 -7.96 0.82
C PRO A 341 28.93 -8.45 1.80
N GLN A 342 28.62 -8.36 3.08
CA GLN A 342 29.51 -8.76 4.16
C GLN A 342 29.06 -10.09 4.76
N GLU A 343 30.02 -10.89 5.23
CA GLU A 343 29.70 -12.04 6.07
C GLU A 343 29.38 -11.54 7.49
N LEU A 344 28.15 -11.79 7.94
CA LEU A 344 27.71 -11.45 9.28
C LEU A 344 27.45 -12.73 10.08
N THR A 345 27.87 -12.73 11.34
CA THR A 345 27.48 -13.76 12.32
C THR A 345 26.40 -13.18 13.21
N LEU A 346 25.20 -13.75 13.15
CA LEU A 346 24.02 -13.28 13.86
C LEU A 346 23.70 -14.23 15.03
N GLU A 347 23.66 -13.71 16.25
CA GLU A 347 23.08 -14.42 17.40
C GLU A 347 21.56 -14.24 17.36
N ILE A 348 20.87 -15.22 16.78
CA ILE A 348 19.42 -15.14 16.53
C ILE A 348 18.62 -15.57 17.76
N ARG A 349 19.09 -16.60 18.47
CA ARG A 349 18.50 -17.03 19.75
C ARG A 349 19.57 -17.27 20.79
N LYS A 350 19.37 -16.68 21.98
CA LYS A 350 20.26 -16.86 23.14
C LYS A 350 19.46 -17.08 24.42
N ASN A 351 19.80 -18.10 25.19
CA ASN A 351 19.12 -18.43 26.46
C ASN A 351 17.59 -18.52 26.31
N GLY A 352 17.13 -19.09 25.19
CA GLY A 352 15.70 -19.21 24.86
C GLY A 352 15.00 -17.91 24.41
N GLN A 353 15.72 -16.79 24.32
CA GLN A 353 15.18 -15.51 23.84
C GLN A 353 15.56 -15.27 22.38
N ILE A 354 14.55 -15.02 21.53
CA ILE A 354 14.73 -14.70 20.11
C ILE A 354 15.02 -13.20 19.94
N SER A 355 16.04 -12.87 19.16
CA SER A 355 16.26 -11.52 18.63
C SER A 355 15.51 -11.38 17.31
N LEU A 356 14.35 -10.73 17.34
CA LEU A 356 13.56 -10.49 16.12
C LEU A 356 14.34 -9.65 15.10
N GLU A 357 15.16 -8.70 15.56
CA GLU A 357 16.04 -7.92 14.68
C GLU A 357 17.03 -8.82 13.92
N ASN A 358 17.72 -9.71 14.63
CA ASN A 358 18.69 -10.61 13.99
C ASN A 358 17.98 -11.67 13.14
N PHE A 359 16.79 -12.12 13.51
CA PHE A 359 15.98 -13.00 12.67
C PHE A 359 15.56 -12.30 11.37
N ASN A 360 15.14 -11.03 11.44
CA ASN A 360 14.79 -10.23 10.26
C ASN A 360 16.02 -10.01 9.35
N LYS A 361 17.20 -9.79 9.93
CA LYS A 361 18.46 -9.74 9.16
C LYS A 361 18.77 -11.08 8.49
N TRP A 362 18.54 -12.20 9.17
CA TRP A 362 18.71 -13.54 8.58
C TRP A 362 17.77 -13.79 7.41
N LEU A 363 16.52 -13.32 7.48
CA LEU A 363 15.56 -13.37 6.37
C LEU A 363 15.94 -12.47 5.19
N ASN A 364 16.75 -11.43 5.43
CA ASN A 364 17.26 -10.53 4.40
C ASN A 364 18.66 -10.92 3.88
N ALA A 365 19.10 -12.16 4.13
CA ALA A 365 20.32 -12.70 3.52
C ALA A 365 20.19 -12.79 1.99
N GLU A 366 21.31 -12.67 1.28
CA GLU A 366 21.34 -12.63 -0.20
C GLU A 366 20.60 -13.81 -0.86
N ASP A 367 20.70 -15.01 -0.29
CA ASP A 367 20.12 -16.24 -0.85
C ASP A 367 18.59 -16.31 -0.77
N PHE A 368 17.94 -15.38 -0.05
CA PHE A 368 16.49 -15.21 -0.03
C PHE A 368 15.93 -14.34 -1.16
N PHE A 369 16.75 -13.79 -2.05
CA PHE A 369 16.31 -12.98 -3.18
C PHE A 369 16.69 -13.66 -4.52
N PHE A 370 15.75 -13.66 -5.47
CA PHE A 370 16.00 -14.22 -6.80
C PHE A 370 17.04 -13.37 -7.53
N GLY A 371 18.13 -13.97 -8.00
CA GLY A 371 19.24 -13.31 -8.67
C GLY A 371 20.42 -12.95 -7.77
N ARG A 372 20.24 -12.96 -6.44
CA ARG A 372 21.28 -12.64 -5.44
C ARG A 372 21.89 -13.87 -4.79
N GLU A 373 21.56 -15.06 -5.28
CA GLU A 373 22.30 -16.26 -4.94
C GLU A 373 23.78 -16.12 -5.33
N ASP A 374 24.62 -16.94 -4.69
CA ASP A 374 26.04 -17.01 -5.03
C ASP A 374 26.23 -17.29 -6.52
N ALA A 375 27.26 -16.71 -7.14
CA ALA A 375 27.52 -16.89 -8.57
C ALA A 375 27.66 -18.37 -8.97
N SER A 376 28.08 -19.24 -8.04
CA SER A 376 28.14 -20.69 -8.24
C SER A 376 26.77 -21.37 -8.43
N TYR A 377 25.66 -20.71 -8.08
CA TYR A 377 24.31 -21.20 -8.36
C TYR A 377 23.95 -21.09 -9.85
N TYR A 378 24.46 -20.06 -10.54
CA TYR A 378 24.18 -19.78 -11.94
C TYR A 378 25.26 -20.36 -12.87
N THR A 379 25.43 -21.69 -12.84
CA THR A 379 26.34 -22.40 -13.77
C THR A 379 25.82 -22.33 -15.20
N ASP A 380 26.67 -22.64 -16.18
CA ASP A 380 26.27 -22.63 -17.59
C ASP A 380 25.19 -23.69 -17.87
N GLU A 381 25.22 -24.82 -17.17
CA GLU A 381 24.17 -25.83 -17.20
C GLU A 381 22.85 -25.30 -16.66
N HIS A 382 22.85 -24.67 -15.47
CA HIS A 382 21.62 -24.12 -14.88
C HIS A 382 21.01 -23.00 -15.73
N LYS A 383 21.85 -22.12 -16.29
CA LYS A 383 21.41 -21.10 -17.25
C LYS A 383 20.78 -21.70 -18.49
N LYS A 384 21.38 -22.77 -19.03
CA LYS A 384 20.83 -23.52 -20.16
C LYS A 384 19.50 -24.18 -19.81
N GLU A 385 19.37 -24.76 -18.62
CA GLU A 385 18.09 -25.32 -18.14
C GLU A 385 16.99 -24.25 -18.08
N LEU A 386 17.30 -23.04 -17.61
CA LEU A 386 16.35 -21.92 -17.59
C LEU A 386 15.97 -21.45 -19.00
N ASP A 387 16.94 -21.35 -19.91
CA ASP A 387 16.73 -20.95 -21.30
C ASP A 387 15.88 -21.94 -22.09
N ASP A 388 16.06 -23.24 -21.82
CA ASP A 388 15.38 -24.32 -22.52
C ASP A 388 14.05 -24.72 -21.86
N ASP A 389 13.69 -24.18 -20.68
CA ASP A 389 12.45 -24.53 -19.97
C ASP A 389 11.21 -24.04 -20.75
N PRO A 390 10.38 -24.95 -21.29
CA PRO A 390 9.20 -24.55 -22.05
C PRO A 390 8.17 -23.78 -21.21
N ASN A 391 8.18 -23.92 -19.89
CA ASN A 391 7.31 -23.17 -18.99
C ASN A 391 7.73 -21.70 -18.84
N LEU A 392 8.95 -21.33 -19.23
CA LEU A 392 9.48 -19.97 -19.15
C LEU A 392 9.36 -19.20 -20.47
N LYS A 393 8.73 -19.77 -21.51
CA LYS A 393 8.51 -19.08 -22.79
C LYS A 393 7.83 -17.71 -22.63
N ASN A 394 6.84 -17.61 -21.75
CA ASN A 394 6.18 -16.33 -21.45
C ASN A 394 7.15 -15.37 -20.75
N ALA A 395 7.93 -15.85 -19.78
CA ALA A 395 8.91 -15.04 -19.06
C ALA A 395 9.95 -14.43 -20.02
N HIS A 396 10.51 -15.21 -20.94
CA HIS A 396 11.42 -14.69 -21.97
C HIS A 396 10.75 -13.62 -22.84
N THR A 397 9.51 -13.85 -23.27
CA THR A 397 8.75 -12.89 -24.08
C THR A 397 8.54 -11.57 -23.33
N GLU A 398 8.16 -11.65 -22.05
CA GLU A 398 7.98 -10.50 -21.17
C GLU A 398 9.31 -9.74 -20.97
N LEU A 399 10.40 -10.44 -20.63
CA LEU A 399 11.73 -9.83 -20.44
C LEU A 399 12.23 -9.11 -21.69
N THR A 400 12.07 -9.71 -22.87
CA THR A 400 12.40 -9.06 -24.15
C THR A 400 11.53 -7.84 -24.39
N THR A 401 10.20 -7.97 -24.23
CA THR A 401 9.24 -6.88 -24.44
C THR A 401 9.54 -5.66 -23.56
N PHE A 402 10.00 -5.91 -22.32
CA PHE A 402 10.25 -4.87 -21.33
C PHE A 402 11.73 -4.45 -21.21
N GLY A 403 12.59 -4.91 -22.13
CA GLY A 403 13.94 -4.36 -22.34
C GLY A 403 15.06 -4.97 -21.49
N TYR A 404 14.96 -6.24 -21.12
CA TYR A 404 15.95 -6.93 -20.27
C TYR A 404 17.02 -7.72 -21.06
N ASP A 405 16.89 -7.89 -22.38
CA ASP A 405 17.76 -8.80 -23.17
C ASP A 405 19.26 -8.50 -23.06
N PHE A 406 19.62 -7.22 -22.94
CA PHE A 406 21.04 -6.82 -22.86
C PHE A 406 21.74 -7.36 -21.60
N LEU A 407 20.97 -7.75 -20.58
CA LEU A 407 21.50 -8.31 -19.33
C LEU A 407 22.02 -9.74 -19.51
N LYS A 408 21.36 -10.54 -20.36
CA LYS A 408 21.55 -11.99 -20.47
C LYS A 408 23.03 -12.39 -20.68
N SER A 409 23.70 -11.70 -21.60
CA SER A 409 25.09 -11.98 -21.99
C SER A 409 26.11 -11.00 -21.39
N SER A 410 25.71 -10.21 -20.38
CA SER A 410 26.54 -9.17 -19.79
C SER A 410 27.08 -9.63 -18.42
N SER A 411 28.40 -9.60 -18.26
CA SER A 411 29.08 -9.82 -16.97
C SER A 411 29.34 -8.53 -16.20
N ASN A 412 28.78 -7.40 -16.65
CA ASN A 412 28.94 -6.13 -15.96
C ASN A 412 28.33 -6.21 -14.55
N PRO A 413 28.97 -5.61 -13.54
CA PRO A 413 28.41 -5.55 -12.20
C PRO A 413 27.07 -4.80 -12.15
N TYR A 414 26.18 -5.28 -11.29
CA TYR A 414 24.91 -4.67 -10.91
C TYR A 414 24.73 -4.87 -9.39
N GLY A 415 25.11 -3.88 -8.59
CA GLY A 415 25.28 -4.06 -7.15
C GLY A 415 26.32 -5.15 -6.84
N SER A 416 25.92 -6.11 -6.01
CA SER A 416 26.67 -7.31 -5.62
C SER A 416 26.65 -8.46 -6.64
N ILE A 417 25.85 -8.36 -7.70
CA ILE A 417 25.67 -9.41 -8.71
C ILE A 417 26.15 -8.96 -10.10
N THR A 418 26.04 -9.83 -11.10
CA THR A 418 26.23 -9.48 -12.51
C THR A 418 24.90 -9.24 -13.21
N ASN A 419 24.92 -8.49 -14.31
CA ASN A 419 23.77 -8.37 -15.21
C ASN A 419 23.23 -9.74 -15.65
N SER A 420 24.11 -10.70 -15.94
CA SER A 420 23.68 -12.06 -16.30
C SER A 420 22.93 -12.73 -15.13
N GLN A 421 23.44 -12.65 -13.89
CA GLN A 421 22.73 -13.14 -12.70
C GLN A 421 21.37 -12.46 -12.52
N PHE A 422 21.26 -11.15 -12.78
CA PHE A 422 19.96 -10.47 -12.80
C PHE A 422 19.03 -11.18 -13.77
N TYR A 423 19.39 -11.30 -15.06
CA TYR A 423 18.50 -11.88 -16.07
C TYR A 423 17.98 -13.27 -15.66
N TYR A 424 18.87 -14.16 -15.20
CA TYR A 424 18.47 -15.50 -14.78
C TYR A 424 17.71 -15.52 -13.45
N GLY A 425 18.03 -14.61 -12.53
CA GLY A 425 17.23 -14.37 -11.33
C GLY A 425 15.80 -13.91 -11.65
N ALA A 426 15.62 -13.08 -12.67
CA ALA A 426 14.31 -12.69 -13.13
C ALA A 426 13.50 -13.88 -13.67
N LEU A 427 14.13 -14.80 -14.42
CA LEU A 427 13.49 -16.05 -14.86
C LEU A 427 13.07 -16.94 -13.68
N GLU A 428 13.94 -17.09 -12.67
CA GLU A 428 13.60 -17.81 -11.44
C GLU A 428 12.44 -17.15 -10.68
N ALA A 429 12.39 -15.82 -10.65
CA ALA A 429 11.24 -15.10 -10.09
C ALA A 429 9.95 -15.45 -10.86
N PHE A 430 9.95 -15.35 -12.20
CA PHE A 430 8.78 -15.77 -13.00
C PHE A 430 8.33 -17.20 -12.69
N LYS A 431 9.27 -18.14 -12.51
CA LYS A 431 8.99 -19.53 -12.11
C LYS A 431 8.28 -19.60 -10.76
N GLY A 432 8.76 -18.86 -9.75
CA GLY A 432 8.13 -18.78 -8.43
C GLY A 432 6.72 -18.18 -8.47
N TYR A 433 6.52 -17.10 -9.23
CA TYR A 433 5.20 -16.47 -9.38
C TYR A 433 4.20 -17.34 -10.19
N GLU A 434 4.66 -18.06 -11.22
CA GLU A 434 3.81 -19.02 -11.96
C GLU A 434 3.37 -20.20 -11.09
N GLN A 435 4.24 -20.68 -10.20
CA GLN A 435 3.87 -21.74 -9.25
C GLN A 435 2.68 -21.32 -8.39
N PHE A 436 2.73 -20.11 -7.83
CA PHE A 436 1.64 -19.59 -7.02
C PHE A 436 0.37 -19.35 -7.85
N LYS A 437 0.51 -18.79 -9.05
CA LYS A 437 -0.61 -18.54 -9.97
C LYS A 437 -1.44 -19.79 -10.24
N LYS A 438 -0.77 -20.92 -10.50
CA LYS A 438 -1.45 -22.22 -10.67
C LYS A 438 -2.30 -22.58 -9.46
N THR A 439 -1.77 -22.39 -8.25
CA THR A 439 -2.48 -22.68 -7.00
C THR A 439 -3.69 -21.78 -6.79
N THR A 440 -3.57 -20.46 -6.95
CA THR A 440 -4.73 -19.58 -6.69
C THR A 440 -5.82 -19.70 -7.74
N GLN A 441 -5.46 -19.97 -9.00
CA GLN A 441 -6.45 -20.26 -10.04
C GLN A 441 -7.17 -21.60 -9.84
N SER A 442 -6.47 -22.64 -9.35
CA SER A 442 -7.06 -23.98 -9.17
C SER A 442 -7.76 -24.17 -7.82
N TYR A 443 -7.15 -23.69 -6.74
CA TYR A 443 -7.66 -23.83 -5.38
C TYR A 443 -8.35 -22.55 -4.88
N GLY A 444 -7.70 -21.40 -5.01
CA GLY A 444 -8.25 -20.12 -4.52
C GLY A 444 -9.60 -19.75 -5.15
N ARG A 445 -9.74 -19.97 -6.46
CA ARG A 445 -11.00 -19.80 -7.21
C ARG A 445 -12.19 -20.56 -6.58
N THR A 446 -11.94 -21.68 -5.90
CA THR A 446 -13.01 -22.54 -5.36
C THR A 446 -13.80 -21.90 -4.23
N PHE A 447 -13.30 -20.82 -3.62
CA PHE A 447 -13.99 -20.06 -2.58
C PHE A 447 -15.00 -19.05 -3.11
N PHE A 448 -15.12 -18.88 -4.44
CA PHE A 448 -16.01 -17.89 -5.06
C PHE A 448 -17.19 -18.55 -5.80
N SER A 449 -18.34 -17.88 -5.78
CA SER A 449 -19.59 -18.36 -6.41
C SER A 449 -19.60 -18.25 -7.93
N LYS A 450 -18.87 -17.29 -8.49
CA LYS A 450 -18.84 -17.02 -9.93
C LYS A 450 -17.40 -16.95 -10.41
N ASN A 451 -17.14 -17.58 -11.54
CA ASN A 451 -15.84 -17.57 -12.18
C ASN A 451 -15.55 -16.22 -12.82
N VAL A 452 -14.31 -15.75 -12.66
CA VAL A 452 -13.74 -14.63 -13.41
C VAL A 452 -12.70 -15.15 -14.43
N PRO A 453 -12.32 -14.37 -15.45
CA PRO A 453 -11.21 -14.72 -16.34
C PRO A 453 -9.92 -15.00 -15.56
N ASP A 454 -9.03 -15.84 -16.08
CA ASP A 454 -7.71 -16.04 -15.48
C ASP A 454 -6.82 -14.80 -15.68
N TYR A 455 -5.90 -14.56 -14.73
CA TYR A 455 -4.87 -13.52 -14.86
C TYR A 455 -3.55 -14.09 -15.38
N ASN A 456 -2.73 -13.22 -15.95
CA ASN A 456 -1.32 -13.50 -16.23
C ASN A 456 -0.40 -12.60 -15.41
N ILE A 457 0.88 -12.93 -15.36
CA ILE A 457 1.92 -12.13 -14.69
C ILE A 457 2.73 -11.33 -15.71
N GLN A 458 3.25 -10.18 -15.27
CA GLN A 458 4.06 -9.27 -16.07
C GLN A 458 5.18 -8.65 -15.23
N THR A 459 6.31 -8.29 -15.84
CA THR A 459 7.28 -7.39 -15.21
C THR A 459 7.04 -5.93 -15.61
N TYR A 460 7.75 -5.01 -14.95
CA TYR A 460 7.82 -3.60 -15.31
C TYR A 460 8.83 -3.35 -16.42
N GLN A 461 8.77 -2.18 -17.07
CA GLN A 461 9.81 -1.78 -18.02
C GLN A 461 11.16 -1.66 -17.30
N TYR A 462 12.24 -2.18 -17.90
CA TYR A 462 13.57 -2.13 -17.29
C TYR A 462 13.94 -0.71 -16.85
N ALA A 463 13.68 0.31 -17.70
CA ALA A 463 14.00 1.70 -17.39
C ALA A 463 13.20 2.30 -16.20
N GLU A 464 12.09 1.68 -15.81
CA GLU A 464 11.19 2.17 -14.76
C GLU A 464 11.29 1.37 -13.45
N ARG A 465 11.91 0.18 -13.47
CA ARG A 465 11.96 -0.78 -12.36
C ARG A 465 12.40 -0.20 -11.00
N GLU A 466 13.25 0.83 -10.97
CA GLU A 466 13.73 1.45 -9.73
C GLU A 466 12.71 2.41 -9.10
N TYR A 467 11.67 2.79 -9.86
CA TYR A 467 10.57 3.66 -9.43
C TYR A 467 9.28 2.89 -9.14
N GLU A 468 9.27 1.58 -9.40
CA GLU A 468 8.12 0.71 -9.24
C GLU A 468 8.21 -0.08 -7.93
N GLY A 469 7.06 -0.33 -7.31
CA GLY A 469 6.98 -1.17 -6.11
C GLY A 469 7.24 -2.65 -6.41
N VAL A 470 7.21 -3.49 -5.37
CA VAL A 470 7.41 -4.96 -5.50
C VAL A 470 6.38 -5.63 -6.42
N GLY A 471 5.18 -5.06 -6.56
CA GLY A 471 4.17 -5.45 -7.54
C GLY A 471 2.83 -4.72 -7.35
N ALA A 472 1.90 -4.95 -8.28
CA ALA A 472 0.52 -4.46 -8.24
C ALA A 472 -0.35 -5.19 -9.29
N TYR A 473 -1.65 -5.30 -9.05
CA TYR A 473 -2.60 -5.72 -10.07
C TYR A 473 -3.04 -4.53 -10.94
N SER A 474 -2.88 -4.68 -12.26
CA SER A 474 -3.34 -3.69 -13.23
C SER A 474 -4.58 -4.16 -13.95
N SER A 475 -5.72 -3.54 -13.65
CA SER A 475 -6.98 -3.80 -14.39
C SER A 475 -6.94 -3.37 -15.86
N ALA A 476 -6.02 -2.46 -16.23
CA ALA A 476 -5.89 -1.98 -17.61
C ALA A 476 -5.34 -3.05 -18.55
N VAL A 477 -4.37 -3.84 -18.08
CA VAL A 477 -3.80 -4.98 -18.83
C VAL A 477 -4.27 -6.34 -18.31
N GLN A 478 -5.06 -6.34 -17.23
CA GLN A 478 -5.58 -7.52 -16.52
C GLN A 478 -4.48 -8.48 -16.04
N LYS A 479 -3.32 -7.95 -15.66
CA LYS A 479 -2.17 -8.72 -15.19
C LYS A 479 -1.77 -8.35 -13.78
N PHE A 480 -1.23 -9.33 -13.08
CA PHE A 480 -0.44 -9.11 -11.88
C PHE A 480 0.98 -8.69 -12.30
N MET A 481 1.31 -7.42 -12.09
CA MET A 481 2.64 -6.88 -12.31
C MET A 481 3.52 -7.13 -11.08
N PHE A 482 4.77 -7.55 -11.27
CA PHE A 482 5.75 -7.71 -10.20
C PHE A 482 7.12 -7.19 -10.66
N ASN A 483 7.92 -6.73 -9.71
CA ASN A 483 9.28 -6.30 -10.00
C ASN A 483 10.22 -7.51 -9.99
N CYS A 484 10.83 -7.80 -11.13
CA CYS A 484 11.79 -8.90 -11.27
C CYS A 484 13.24 -8.49 -11.03
N ASP A 485 13.50 -7.24 -10.59
CA ASP A 485 14.83 -6.79 -10.21
C ASP A 485 15.25 -7.39 -8.85
N PRO A 486 16.42 -8.05 -8.74
CA PRO A 486 16.87 -8.68 -7.50
C PRO A 486 16.96 -7.76 -6.26
N TYR A 487 17.07 -6.44 -6.44
CA TYR A 487 17.10 -5.47 -5.33
C TYR A 487 15.75 -4.83 -5.02
N TYR A 488 14.78 -4.93 -5.92
CA TYR A 488 13.44 -4.33 -5.77
C TYR A 488 12.31 -5.37 -5.77
N SER A 489 12.65 -6.65 -5.90
CA SER A 489 11.71 -7.77 -5.88
C SER A 489 11.36 -8.18 -4.45
N LEU A 490 10.23 -8.89 -4.34
CA LEU A 490 9.81 -9.50 -3.10
C LEU A 490 10.72 -10.68 -2.72
N PRO A 491 11.13 -10.83 -1.45
CA PRO A 491 11.92 -11.98 -1.03
C PRO A 491 11.14 -13.29 -1.15
N LYS A 492 11.87 -14.39 -1.38
CA LYS A 492 11.35 -15.76 -1.58
C LYS A 492 10.38 -16.20 -0.47
N TRP A 493 10.58 -15.73 0.76
CA TRP A 493 9.74 -16.06 1.92
C TRP A 493 8.43 -15.27 2.03
N SER A 494 8.14 -14.28 1.16
CA SER A 494 6.90 -13.48 1.23
C SER A 494 5.93 -13.70 0.06
N VAL A 495 6.34 -14.48 -0.95
CA VAL A 495 5.60 -14.67 -2.23
C VAL A 495 4.13 -15.04 -2.04
N THR A 496 3.81 -15.94 -1.12
CA THR A 496 2.43 -16.43 -0.93
C THR A 496 1.46 -15.32 -0.49
N SER A 497 1.86 -14.44 0.44
CA SER A 497 0.96 -13.37 0.94
C SER A 497 0.71 -12.31 -0.11
N PHE A 498 1.80 -11.83 -0.70
CA PHE A 498 1.71 -10.79 -1.72
C PHE A 498 0.87 -11.25 -2.91
N ALA A 499 1.00 -12.51 -3.29
CA ALA A 499 0.22 -13.02 -4.38
C ALA A 499 -1.24 -13.30 -3.97
N ASN A 500 -1.56 -13.66 -2.71
CA ASN A 500 -2.95 -13.66 -2.23
C ASN A 500 -3.59 -12.26 -2.32
N HIS A 501 -2.80 -11.21 -2.15
CA HIS A 501 -3.23 -9.81 -2.28
C HIS A 501 -3.56 -9.41 -3.72
N GLU A 502 -2.72 -9.76 -4.70
CA GLU A 502 -2.83 -9.24 -6.08
C GLU A 502 -3.59 -10.17 -7.05
N SER A 503 -3.81 -11.43 -6.68
CA SER A 503 -4.29 -12.49 -7.59
C SER A 503 -5.78 -12.85 -7.46
N MET A 504 -6.14 -14.08 -7.86
CA MET A 504 -7.48 -14.68 -7.77
C MET A 504 -8.11 -14.63 -6.38
N MET A 505 -7.31 -14.49 -5.31
CA MET A 505 -7.84 -14.27 -3.97
C MET A 505 -8.23 -12.80 -3.77
N GLY A 506 -7.35 -11.86 -4.12
CA GLY A 506 -7.49 -10.42 -3.85
C GLY A 506 -7.94 -9.58 -5.06
N HIS A 507 -7.12 -8.60 -5.45
CA HIS A 507 -7.48 -7.51 -6.38
C HIS A 507 -7.97 -7.99 -7.74
N HIS A 508 -7.32 -8.98 -8.35
CA HIS A 508 -7.75 -9.49 -9.65
C HIS A 508 -9.20 -9.98 -9.61
N ASN A 509 -9.52 -10.86 -8.66
CA ASN A 509 -10.89 -11.37 -8.58
C ASN A 509 -11.87 -10.27 -8.20
N GLN A 510 -11.54 -9.40 -7.24
CA GLN A 510 -12.41 -8.28 -6.84
C GLN A 510 -12.78 -7.37 -8.02
N LEU A 511 -11.81 -6.98 -8.84
CA LEU A 511 -12.03 -6.08 -9.97
C LEU A 511 -12.76 -6.79 -11.12
N MET A 512 -12.40 -8.03 -11.43
CA MET A 512 -13.08 -8.79 -12.49
C MET A 512 -14.51 -9.19 -12.10
N TYR A 513 -14.74 -9.47 -10.81
CA TYR A 513 -16.09 -9.70 -10.28
C TYR A 513 -16.96 -8.46 -10.48
N ALA A 514 -16.44 -7.27 -10.16
CA ALA A 514 -17.14 -6.02 -10.38
C ALA A 514 -17.37 -5.71 -11.87
N GLN A 515 -16.58 -6.26 -12.80
CA GLN A 515 -16.79 -6.06 -14.24
C GLN A 515 -17.83 -7.03 -14.83
N HIS A 516 -17.87 -8.27 -14.35
CA HIS A 516 -18.67 -9.34 -14.96
C HIS A 516 -19.94 -9.70 -14.18
N HIS A 517 -19.98 -9.44 -12.89
CA HIS A 517 -20.92 -10.10 -11.97
C HIS A 517 -21.65 -9.14 -11.02
N LEU A 518 -21.77 -7.86 -11.38
CA LEU A 518 -22.53 -6.90 -10.59
C LEU A 518 -23.97 -7.35 -10.38
N ALA A 519 -24.51 -7.00 -9.22
CA ALA A 519 -25.93 -7.10 -8.94
C ALA A 519 -26.72 -6.35 -10.02
N GLN A 520 -27.78 -6.99 -10.49
CA GLN A 520 -28.69 -6.42 -11.47
C GLN A 520 -30.12 -6.44 -10.93
N ILE A 521 -30.84 -5.35 -11.16
CA ILE A 521 -32.27 -5.23 -10.93
C ILE A 521 -32.90 -4.83 -12.26
N ASP A 522 -33.79 -5.68 -12.78
CA ASP A 522 -34.40 -5.49 -14.11
C ASP A 522 -33.35 -5.29 -15.23
N GLY A 523 -32.30 -6.10 -15.22
CA GLY A 523 -31.19 -6.05 -16.19
C GLY A 523 -30.27 -4.82 -16.09
N LYS A 524 -30.50 -3.92 -15.12
CA LYS A 524 -29.69 -2.71 -14.91
C LYS A 524 -28.80 -2.88 -13.70
N SER A 525 -27.64 -2.22 -13.71
CA SER A 525 -26.74 -2.15 -12.55
C SER A 525 -26.36 -0.71 -12.24
N LEU A 526 -25.88 -0.48 -11.02
CA LEU A 526 -25.30 0.81 -10.64
C LEU A 526 -23.99 1.09 -11.41
N GLY A 527 -23.28 0.05 -11.84
CA GLY A 527 -22.03 0.12 -12.59
C GLY A 527 -20.79 0.08 -11.71
N ALA A 528 -19.75 -0.60 -12.21
CA ALA A 528 -18.57 -1.01 -11.44
C ALA A 528 -17.78 0.16 -10.82
N ARG A 529 -17.80 1.32 -11.47
CA ARG A 529 -17.03 2.52 -11.08
C ARG A 529 -17.82 3.50 -10.24
N THR A 530 -19.00 3.13 -9.74
CA THR A 530 -19.82 4.03 -8.91
C THR A 530 -19.13 4.38 -7.60
N PHE A 531 -18.49 3.38 -7.00
CA PHE A 531 -17.75 3.53 -5.77
C PHE A 531 -16.29 3.14 -6.01
N ASN A 532 -15.37 3.78 -5.29
CA ASN A 532 -13.94 3.63 -5.51
C ASN A 532 -13.16 3.88 -4.21
N TYR A 533 -13.68 3.35 -3.11
CA TYR A 533 -13.11 3.54 -1.79
C TYR A 533 -11.93 2.61 -1.57
N THR A 534 -10.77 3.19 -1.25
CA THR A 534 -9.54 2.45 -0.95
C THR A 534 -9.74 1.52 0.24
N SER A 535 -10.52 1.90 1.25
CA SER A 535 -10.83 1.05 2.40
C SER A 535 -11.45 -0.29 2.00
N TYR A 536 -12.40 -0.29 1.05
CA TYR A 536 -12.96 -1.51 0.52
C TYR A 536 -11.93 -2.29 -0.31
N ILE A 537 -11.28 -1.62 -1.27
CA ILE A 537 -10.44 -2.28 -2.27
C ILE A 537 -9.23 -2.95 -1.60
N GLU A 538 -8.49 -2.18 -0.80
CA GLU A 538 -7.33 -2.66 -0.06
C GLU A 538 -7.72 -3.52 1.14
N GLY A 539 -8.84 -3.19 1.79
CA GLY A 539 -9.36 -4.00 2.89
C GLY A 539 -9.76 -5.40 2.45
N TRP A 540 -10.29 -5.56 1.23
CA TRP A 540 -10.58 -6.86 0.64
C TRP A 540 -9.31 -7.68 0.45
N ALA A 541 -8.29 -7.09 -0.19
CA ALA A 541 -7.04 -7.79 -0.44
C ALA A 541 -6.33 -8.19 0.86
N LEU A 542 -6.29 -7.31 1.86
CA LEU A 542 -5.78 -7.63 3.20
C LEU A 542 -6.61 -8.71 3.93
N PHE A 543 -7.93 -8.69 3.77
CA PHE A 543 -8.80 -9.72 4.33
C PHE A 543 -8.54 -11.08 3.67
N MET A 544 -8.20 -11.08 2.37
CA MET A 544 -7.81 -12.28 1.64
C MET A 544 -6.42 -12.81 2.01
N GLU A 545 -5.49 -11.96 2.41
CA GLU A 545 -4.22 -12.40 3.01
C GLU A 545 -4.46 -13.14 4.34
N TRP A 546 -5.32 -12.58 5.22
CA TRP A 546 -5.75 -13.28 6.43
C TRP A 546 -6.48 -14.58 6.10
N PHE A 547 -7.42 -14.54 5.15
CA PHE A 547 -8.17 -15.72 4.74
C PHE A 547 -7.27 -16.79 4.13
N GLY A 548 -6.12 -16.44 3.54
CA GLY A 548 -5.11 -17.39 3.10
C GLY A 548 -4.60 -18.29 4.23
N ILE A 549 -4.52 -17.77 5.46
CA ILE A 549 -4.20 -18.57 6.66
C ILE A 549 -5.32 -19.57 6.94
N GLU A 550 -6.57 -19.11 6.97
CA GLU A 550 -7.73 -19.98 7.18
C GLU A 550 -7.94 -20.98 6.04
N ALA A 551 -7.58 -20.64 4.81
CA ALA A 551 -7.66 -21.52 3.64
C ALA A 551 -6.48 -22.52 3.57
N GLY A 552 -5.53 -22.45 4.49
CA GLY A 552 -4.43 -23.39 4.62
C GLY A 552 -3.26 -23.17 3.65
N PHE A 553 -3.09 -21.96 3.10
CA PHE A 553 -1.96 -21.64 2.21
C PHE A 553 -0.60 -21.70 2.91
N TYR A 554 -0.57 -21.59 4.24
CA TYR A 554 0.66 -21.54 5.03
C TYR A 554 0.85 -22.76 5.94
N GLY A 555 -0.17 -23.60 6.11
CA GLY A 555 -0.15 -24.73 7.04
C GLY A 555 -1.56 -25.22 7.35
N THR A 556 -1.69 -26.12 8.32
CA THR A 556 -3.00 -26.54 8.84
C THR A 556 -3.57 -25.46 9.76
N PRO A 557 -4.72 -24.85 9.43
CA PRO A 557 -5.32 -23.80 10.25
C PRO A 557 -5.67 -24.31 11.66
N ASP A 558 -5.58 -23.43 12.66
CA ASP A 558 -6.06 -23.69 14.01
C ASP A 558 -7.48 -23.15 14.20
N TYR A 559 -8.47 -23.88 13.68
CA TYR A 559 -9.89 -23.52 13.82
C TYR A 559 -10.42 -23.61 15.25
N ALA A 560 -9.73 -24.33 16.14
CA ALA A 560 -10.14 -24.50 17.53
C ALA A 560 -9.81 -23.27 18.40
N SER A 561 -8.81 -22.48 18.00
CA SER A 561 -8.48 -21.22 18.66
C SER A 561 -9.63 -20.22 18.57
N THR A 562 -9.84 -19.46 19.63
CA THR A 562 -10.76 -18.30 19.63
C THR A 562 -10.07 -17.02 19.14
N ASN A 563 -8.75 -17.05 18.95
CA ASN A 563 -8.00 -15.96 18.35
C ASN A 563 -8.04 -16.10 16.82
N TYR A 564 -8.69 -15.17 16.13
CA TYR A 564 -8.77 -15.17 14.66
C TYR A 564 -7.41 -14.89 14.00
N TYR A 565 -6.44 -14.38 14.75
CA TYR A 565 -5.06 -14.21 14.31
C TYR A 565 -4.14 -15.34 14.81
N ALA A 566 -4.69 -16.49 15.19
CA ALA A 566 -3.90 -17.65 15.56
C ALA A 566 -3.05 -18.14 14.39
N MET A 567 -1.80 -18.52 14.68
CA MET A 567 -0.95 -19.17 13.71
C MET A 567 -1.49 -20.56 13.35
N PRO A 568 -1.15 -21.09 12.15
CA PRO A 568 -1.35 -22.51 11.85
C PRO A 568 -0.82 -23.42 12.97
N LYS A 569 -1.59 -24.46 13.32
CA LYS A 569 -1.18 -25.44 14.35
C LYS A 569 -0.13 -26.42 13.84
N ASP A 570 0.00 -26.56 12.52
CA ASP A 570 1.00 -27.39 11.87
C ASP A 570 1.45 -26.76 10.55
N PHE A 571 2.75 -26.83 10.25
CA PHE A 571 3.39 -26.31 9.05
C PHE A 571 3.95 -27.41 8.13
N SER A 572 3.75 -28.69 8.47
CA SER A 572 4.29 -29.82 7.70
C SER A 572 3.84 -29.84 6.24
N PHE A 573 2.61 -29.41 5.95
CA PHE A 573 2.09 -29.29 4.59
C PHE A 573 1.19 -28.06 4.47
N ALA A 574 1.17 -27.46 3.29
CA ALA A 574 0.39 -26.26 3.01
C ALA A 574 -0.12 -26.24 1.58
N LYS A 575 -1.08 -25.37 1.30
CA LYS A 575 -1.61 -25.13 -0.05
C LYS A 575 -0.89 -24.02 -0.80
N GLY A 576 0.16 -23.41 -0.25
CA GLY A 576 0.95 -22.37 -0.92
C GLY A 576 2.03 -22.91 -1.87
N ILE A 577 3.25 -22.37 -1.77
CA ILE A 577 4.40 -22.74 -2.63
C ILE A 577 4.89 -24.18 -2.45
N THR A 578 4.37 -24.92 -1.48
CA THR A 578 4.69 -26.34 -1.25
C THR A 578 3.52 -27.28 -1.57
N SER A 579 2.47 -26.77 -2.23
CA SER A 579 1.24 -27.51 -2.55
C SER A 579 1.41 -28.79 -3.38
N PHE A 580 2.57 -28.98 -4.02
CA PHE A 580 2.93 -30.21 -4.73
C PHE A 580 3.24 -31.39 -3.78
N ALA A 581 3.49 -31.11 -2.49
CA ALA A 581 3.83 -32.12 -1.49
C ALA A 581 2.71 -32.32 -0.46
N ASN A 582 2.51 -33.56 -0.04
CA ASN A 582 1.61 -33.98 1.02
C ASN A 582 2.14 -35.24 1.72
N ALA A 583 1.44 -35.70 2.76
CA ALA A 583 1.86 -36.86 3.56
C ALA A 583 2.05 -38.14 2.73
N ASP A 584 1.28 -38.31 1.66
CA ASP A 584 1.25 -39.53 0.84
C ASP A 584 2.34 -39.55 -0.25
N ASN A 585 2.86 -38.39 -0.66
CA ASN A 585 3.79 -38.30 -1.79
C ASN A 585 5.18 -37.72 -1.46
N VAL A 586 5.41 -37.17 -0.26
CA VAL A 586 6.66 -36.47 0.06
C VAL A 586 7.92 -37.35 0.01
N SER A 587 7.77 -38.68 0.14
CA SER A 587 8.87 -39.63 0.01
C SER A 587 9.24 -39.97 -1.44
N LYS A 588 8.47 -39.50 -2.43
CA LYS A 588 8.75 -39.81 -3.84
C LYS A 588 9.96 -39.02 -4.36
N PRO A 589 10.87 -39.63 -5.13
CA PRO A 589 12.09 -38.98 -5.62
C PRO A 589 11.83 -37.66 -6.36
N GLU A 590 10.78 -37.58 -7.17
CA GLU A 590 10.42 -36.37 -7.92
C GLU A 590 9.98 -35.22 -7.00
N ILE A 591 9.31 -35.50 -5.88
CA ILE A 591 8.92 -34.49 -4.90
C ILE A 591 10.13 -34.00 -4.10
N ILE A 592 11.04 -34.93 -3.76
CA ILE A 592 12.31 -34.62 -3.10
C ILE A 592 13.19 -33.73 -4.00
N ASP A 593 13.29 -34.05 -5.30
CA ASP A 593 14.02 -33.20 -6.26
C ASP A 593 13.38 -31.81 -6.39
N GLN A 594 12.05 -31.74 -6.42
CA GLN A 594 11.34 -30.47 -6.50
C GLN A 594 11.59 -29.58 -5.26
N ILE A 595 11.62 -30.13 -4.03
CA ILE A 595 11.94 -29.33 -2.83
C ILE A 595 13.43 -28.94 -2.77
N LYS A 596 14.35 -29.80 -3.23
CA LYS A 596 15.78 -29.46 -3.34
C LYS A 596 16.01 -28.22 -4.20
N LYS A 597 15.18 -28.05 -5.24
CA LYS A 597 15.28 -26.94 -6.21
C LYS A 597 14.37 -25.76 -5.89
N LEU A 598 13.42 -25.90 -4.96
CA LEU A 598 12.44 -24.86 -4.65
C LEU A 598 13.12 -23.55 -4.24
N HIS A 599 12.90 -22.50 -5.04
CA HIS A 599 13.48 -21.17 -4.86
C HIS A 599 15.01 -21.18 -4.69
N GLY A 600 15.70 -21.95 -5.53
CA GLY A 600 17.16 -22.12 -5.48
C GLY A 600 17.66 -22.96 -4.32
N GLY A 601 16.78 -23.80 -3.75
CA GLY A 601 17.13 -24.72 -2.66
C GLY A 601 17.40 -24.03 -1.34
N VAL A 602 17.02 -22.75 -1.19
CA VAL A 602 17.29 -21.99 0.04
C VAL A 602 16.76 -22.71 1.27
N TYR A 603 15.53 -23.24 1.23
CA TYR A 603 14.94 -23.95 2.37
C TYR A 603 15.65 -25.26 2.69
N TRP A 604 16.05 -26.01 1.65
CA TRP A 604 16.84 -27.23 1.78
C TRP A 604 18.18 -26.94 2.45
N ASN A 605 18.88 -25.89 2.01
CA ASN A 605 20.17 -25.52 2.53
C ASN A 605 20.09 -24.96 3.97
N LYS A 606 19.07 -24.15 4.28
CA LYS A 606 18.91 -23.54 5.62
C LYS A 606 18.67 -24.57 6.72
N VAL A 607 17.86 -25.61 6.49
CA VAL A 607 17.62 -26.64 7.53
C VAL A 607 18.87 -27.51 7.79
N ALA A 608 19.72 -27.69 6.78
CA ALA A 608 20.96 -28.45 6.88
C ALA A 608 22.15 -27.65 7.44
N GLN A 609 21.95 -26.42 7.92
CA GLN A 609 23.03 -25.60 8.49
C GLN A 609 23.64 -26.22 9.76
N ILE A 610 22.84 -26.93 10.54
CA ILE A 610 23.24 -27.53 11.82
C ILE A 610 22.94 -29.03 11.84
N THR A 611 21.79 -29.44 11.32
CA THR A 611 21.35 -30.84 11.32
C THR A 611 21.99 -31.61 10.17
N ASP A 612 22.56 -32.78 10.47
CA ASP A 612 23.06 -33.72 9.47
C ASP A 612 21.94 -34.62 8.92
N TYR A 613 21.69 -34.48 7.62
CA TYR A 613 20.69 -35.23 6.85
C TYR A 613 21.29 -36.35 5.98
N THR A 614 22.55 -36.75 6.21
CA THR A 614 23.18 -37.85 5.48
C THR A 614 22.28 -39.10 5.47
N ASN A 615 21.93 -39.57 4.26
CA ASN A 615 21.00 -40.69 3.99
C ASN A 615 19.57 -40.50 4.55
N LYS A 616 19.09 -39.27 4.70
CA LYS A 616 17.76 -38.93 5.25
C LYS A 616 16.98 -37.96 4.37
N ASP A 617 17.03 -38.15 3.05
CA ASP A 617 16.41 -37.25 2.06
C ASP A 617 14.92 -36.97 2.32
N GLU A 618 14.14 -37.98 2.75
CA GLU A 618 12.73 -37.76 3.10
C GLU A 618 12.57 -36.80 4.29
N GLN A 619 13.35 -36.99 5.36
CA GLN A 619 13.29 -36.13 6.53
C GLN A 619 13.78 -34.71 6.20
N HIS A 620 14.82 -34.60 5.38
CA HIS A 620 15.32 -33.32 4.88
C HIS A 620 14.25 -32.59 4.06
N ALA A 621 13.56 -33.29 3.16
CA ALA A 621 12.44 -32.77 2.39
C ALA A 621 11.31 -32.26 3.31
N ARG A 622 10.92 -33.05 4.31
CA ARG A 622 9.89 -32.67 5.30
C ARG A 622 10.26 -31.42 6.08
N ASP A 623 11.51 -31.32 6.55
CA ASP A 623 11.97 -30.16 7.30
C ASP A 623 12.12 -28.92 6.41
N ALA A 624 12.58 -29.07 5.16
CA ALA A 624 12.65 -27.98 4.19
C ALA A 624 11.24 -27.45 3.81
N ILE A 625 10.26 -28.33 3.61
CA ILE A 625 8.85 -27.95 3.39
C ILE A 625 8.31 -27.19 4.60
N LYS A 626 8.56 -27.72 5.81
CA LYS A 626 8.11 -27.09 7.04
C LYS A 626 8.73 -25.71 7.22
N LEU A 627 10.02 -25.56 6.97
CA LEU A 627 10.70 -24.27 6.99
C LEU A 627 10.06 -23.32 5.96
N ALA A 628 9.90 -23.74 4.71
CA ALA A 628 9.29 -22.93 3.67
C ALA A 628 7.92 -22.38 4.12
N ASN A 629 7.04 -23.25 4.63
CA ASN A 629 5.71 -22.88 5.09
C ASN A 629 5.73 -21.90 6.28
N MET A 630 6.61 -22.13 7.25
CA MET A 630 6.79 -21.22 8.39
C MET A 630 7.28 -19.84 7.95
N LEU A 631 8.21 -19.79 7.00
CA LEU A 631 8.73 -18.54 6.47
C LEU A 631 7.71 -17.81 5.59
N GLN A 632 6.90 -18.54 4.80
CA GLN A 632 5.76 -17.94 4.08
C GLN A 632 4.75 -17.30 5.05
N TYR A 633 4.48 -17.94 6.19
CA TYR A 633 3.62 -17.37 7.22
C TYR A 633 4.24 -16.12 7.86
N PHE A 634 5.56 -16.14 8.13
CA PHE A 634 6.27 -14.92 8.55
C PHE A 634 6.13 -13.81 7.50
N GLY A 635 6.23 -14.16 6.21
CA GLY A 635 5.91 -13.28 5.08
C GLY A 635 4.56 -12.60 5.22
N ALA A 636 3.51 -13.39 5.44
CA ALA A 636 2.15 -12.87 5.64
C ALA A 636 2.03 -11.94 6.85
N LEU A 637 2.69 -12.27 7.96
CA LEU A 637 2.75 -11.38 9.12
C LEU A 637 3.46 -10.07 8.78
N ASN A 638 4.57 -10.11 8.04
CA ASN A 638 5.34 -8.91 7.66
C ASN A 638 4.55 -8.00 6.72
N GLU A 639 3.87 -8.57 5.72
CA GLU A 639 3.02 -7.80 4.81
C GLU A 639 1.83 -7.16 5.54
N ALA A 640 1.17 -7.92 6.43
CA ALA A 640 0.12 -7.39 7.29
C ALA A 640 0.65 -6.30 8.22
N GLN A 641 1.87 -6.46 8.74
CA GLN A 641 2.47 -5.56 9.71
C GLN A 641 2.71 -4.16 9.16
N LEU A 642 3.14 -4.03 7.91
CA LEU A 642 3.24 -2.73 7.24
C LEU A 642 1.89 -1.98 7.32
N ARG A 643 0.77 -2.67 7.08
CA ARG A 643 -0.57 -2.05 7.07
C ARG A 643 -1.16 -1.86 8.48
N ASN A 644 -0.80 -2.70 9.45
CA ASN A 644 -1.12 -2.48 10.87
C ASN A 644 -0.48 -1.16 11.36
N MET A 645 0.81 -0.97 11.06
CA MET A 645 1.55 0.22 11.46
C MET A 645 1.04 1.48 10.75
N ARG A 646 0.52 1.38 9.52
CA ARG A 646 -0.07 2.52 8.79
C ARG A 646 -1.20 3.21 9.56
N LEU A 647 -2.10 2.44 10.19
CA LEU A 647 -3.17 3.01 11.03
C LEU A 647 -2.58 3.81 12.18
N ALA A 648 -1.60 3.24 12.87
CA ALA A 648 -0.98 3.82 14.06
C ALA A 648 -0.16 5.07 13.71
N VAL A 649 0.69 5.00 12.69
CA VAL A 649 1.63 6.07 12.35
C VAL A 649 0.93 7.29 11.74
N ASP A 650 -0.01 7.11 10.81
CA ASP A 650 -0.75 8.24 10.21
C ASP A 650 -1.55 9.01 11.26
N THR A 651 -2.30 8.29 12.10
CA THR A 651 -3.04 8.90 13.20
C THR A 651 -2.13 9.48 14.27
N ALA A 652 -0.96 8.90 14.55
CA ALA A 652 0.00 9.49 15.47
C ALA A 652 0.61 10.79 14.91
N TYR A 653 0.78 10.95 13.59
CA TYR A 653 1.21 12.22 13.01
C TYR A 653 0.13 13.30 13.08
N HIS A 654 -1.11 12.92 12.77
CA HIS A 654 -2.15 13.87 12.39
C HIS A 654 -3.32 13.94 13.37
N GLY A 655 -3.59 12.90 14.12
CA GLY A 655 -4.72 12.80 15.04
C GLY A 655 -4.46 13.51 16.36
N VAL A 656 -5.12 14.64 16.57
CA VAL A 656 -4.96 15.42 17.82
C VAL A 656 -5.69 14.81 19.02
N SER A 657 -6.63 13.89 18.79
CA SER A 657 -7.33 13.19 19.88
C SER A 657 -6.62 11.90 20.30
N VAL A 658 -5.56 11.49 19.58
CA VAL A 658 -4.75 10.32 19.92
C VAL A 658 -4.11 10.53 21.29
N GLN A 659 -4.32 9.59 22.20
CA GLN A 659 -3.74 9.66 23.55
C GLN A 659 -2.26 9.30 23.56
N GLY A 660 -1.85 8.42 22.63
CA GLY A 660 -0.51 7.83 22.59
C GLY A 660 -0.25 6.82 23.71
N ASN A 661 0.90 6.15 23.64
CA ASN A 661 1.39 5.24 24.67
C ASN A 661 2.93 5.24 24.68
N SER A 662 3.55 4.37 25.50
CA SER A 662 5.00 4.28 25.64
C SER A 662 5.75 3.81 24.39
N GLU A 663 5.07 3.18 23.44
CA GLU A 663 5.65 2.72 22.17
C GLU A 663 5.41 3.69 21.01
N LEU A 664 4.30 4.44 21.04
CA LEU A 664 3.96 5.42 20.03
C LEU A 664 3.19 6.59 20.66
N GLU A 665 3.85 7.74 20.76
CA GLU A 665 3.25 8.97 21.30
C GLU A 665 2.26 9.61 20.30
N SER A 666 1.53 10.65 20.74
CA SER A 666 0.75 11.51 19.83
C SER A 666 1.62 12.63 19.26
N GLY A 667 1.37 13.05 18.02
CA GLY A 667 2.08 14.15 17.37
C GLY A 667 3.55 13.83 17.14
N ILE A 668 3.84 12.61 16.69
CA ILE A 668 5.21 12.10 16.50
C ILE A 668 5.97 12.86 15.41
N SER A 669 7.29 12.78 15.47
CA SER A 669 8.18 13.21 14.40
C SER A 669 8.41 12.12 13.36
N ILE A 670 8.99 12.48 12.21
CA ILE A 670 9.34 11.50 11.15
C ILE A 670 10.32 10.46 11.69
N LYS A 671 11.26 10.87 12.53
CA LYS A 671 12.22 9.96 13.15
C LYS A 671 11.54 8.94 14.07
N GLN A 672 10.61 9.38 14.92
CA GLN A 672 9.87 8.48 15.82
C GLN A 672 9.00 7.48 15.05
N ALA A 673 8.38 7.90 13.94
CA ALA A 673 7.66 6.97 13.07
C ALA A 673 8.57 5.87 12.53
N ARG A 674 9.79 6.21 12.10
CA ARG A 674 10.78 5.25 11.61
C ARG A 674 11.25 4.31 12.71
N GLU A 675 11.54 4.83 13.89
CA GLU A 675 11.91 4.02 15.06
C GLU A 675 10.83 2.99 15.39
N TYR A 676 9.56 3.41 15.38
CA TYR A 676 8.42 2.51 15.56
C TYR A 676 8.34 1.45 14.45
N MET A 677 8.49 1.84 13.18
CA MET A 677 8.42 0.91 12.05
C MET A 677 9.57 -0.12 12.05
N SER A 678 10.80 0.33 12.31
CA SER A 678 11.98 -0.53 12.38
C SER A 678 11.92 -1.53 13.52
N LYS A 679 11.41 -1.11 14.69
CA LYS A 679 11.28 -1.99 15.86
C LYS A 679 10.27 -3.12 15.64
N ASN A 680 9.27 -2.90 14.79
CA ASN A 680 8.09 -3.76 14.71
C ASN A 680 7.97 -4.55 13.40
N SER A 681 8.92 -4.48 12.46
CA SER A 681 8.83 -5.17 11.16
C SER A 681 10.17 -5.61 10.59
N ALA A 682 10.14 -6.42 9.52
CA ALA A 682 11.31 -6.82 8.73
C ALA A 682 11.49 -5.95 7.47
N LEU A 683 10.84 -4.79 7.40
CA LEU A 683 10.93 -3.86 6.26
C LEU A 683 12.35 -3.30 6.09
N GLY A 684 12.74 -3.08 4.84
CA GLY A 684 14.02 -2.44 4.53
C GLY A 684 14.04 -0.96 4.95
N ILE A 685 15.24 -0.42 5.18
CA ILE A 685 15.42 1.00 5.55
C ILE A 685 14.86 1.96 4.48
N GLY A 686 14.94 1.57 3.20
CA GLY A 686 14.37 2.31 2.06
C GLY A 686 12.86 2.43 2.16
N ASP A 687 12.17 1.32 2.42
CA ASP A 687 10.71 1.29 2.61
C ASP A 687 10.29 2.16 3.79
N ILE A 688 10.93 1.99 4.94
CA ILE A 688 10.63 2.75 6.16
C ILE A 688 10.84 4.26 5.92
N THR A 689 11.92 4.63 5.23
CA THR A 689 12.23 6.02 4.89
C THR A 689 11.18 6.61 3.94
N SER A 690 10.81 5.88 2.88
CA SER A 690 9.82 6.32 1.90
C SER A 690 8.43 6.45 2.52
N GLU A 691 7.99 5.40 3.21
CA GLU A 691 6.64 5.28 3.77
C GLU A 691 6.41 6.25 4.94
N SER A 692 7.38 6.41 5.85
CA SER A 692 7.25 7.39 6.95
C SER A 692 7.06 8.83 6.46
N LYS A 693 7.72 9.22 5.36
CA LYS A 693 7.51 10.52 4.68
C LYS A 693 6.18 10.56 3.93
N ARG A 694 5.82 9.47 3.26
CA ARG A 694 4.53 9.36 2.55
C ARG A 694 3.38 9.56 3.52
N TYR A 695 3.37 8.92 4.69
CA TYR A 695 2.29 9.03 5.66
C TYR A 695 2.15 10.46 6.19
N PHE A 696 3.28 11.16 6.39
CA PHE A 696 3.28 12.56 6.80
C PHE A 696 2.71 13.53 5.74
N ASN A 697 2.96 13.27 4.45
CA ASN A 697 2.58 14.19 3.36
C ASN A 697 1.26 13.80 2.67
N TYR A 698 1.02 12.51 2.45
CA TYR A 698 -0.18 11.97 1.79
C TYR A 698 -1.22 11.53 2.82
N VAL A 699 -1.68 12.54 3.57
CA VAL A 699 -2.42 12.40 4.83
C VAL A 699 -3.68 11.55 4.69
N GLY A 700 -3.83 10.60 5.62
CA GLY A 700 -5.01 9.74 5.78
C GLY A 700 -5.07 8.57 4.81
N GLN A 701 -4.36 8.60 3.68
CA GLN A 701 -4.41 7.52 2.69
C GLN A 701 -3.96 6.18 3.28
N ALA A 702 -2.94 6.21 4.14
CA ALA A 702 -2.41 5.04 4.82
C ALA A 702 -3.45 4.36 5.74
N THR A 703 -4.45 5.10 6.24
CA THR A 703 -5.46 4.56 7.15
C THR A 703 -6.50 3.68 6.46
N SER A 704 -6.62 3.77 5.13
CA SER A 704 -7.66 3.07 4.37
C SER A 704 -7.51 1.54 4.43
N TYR A 705 -6.31 1.01 4.20
CA TYR A 705 -6.02 -0.42 4.06
C TYR A 705 -6.63 -1.29 5.16
N ASN A 706 -6.10 -1.19 6.39
CA ASN A 706 -6.49 -2.11 7.47
C ASN A 706 -7.90 -1.81 8.01
N SER A 707 -8.44 -0.61 7.77
CA SER A 707 -9.79 -0.25 8.23
C SER A 707 -10.89 -1.11 7.59
N GLY A 708 -10.78 -1.44 6.30
CA GLY A 708 -11.75 -2.32 5.64
C GLY A 708 -11.57 -3.79 6.02
N LYS A 709 -10.32 -4.26 6.14
CA LYS A 709 -10.00 -5.64 6.56
C LYS A 709 -10.66 -5.99 7.89
N GLU A 710 -10.51 -5.12 8.89
CA GLU A 710 -11.07 -5.33 10.22
C GLU A 710 -12.60 -5.49 10.19
N VAL A 711 -13.28 -4.73 9.33
CA VAL A 711 -14.74 -4.86 9.17
C VAL A 711 -15.11 -6.13 8.43
N PHE A 712 -14.41 -6.52 7.36
CA PHE A 712 -14.68 -7.80 6.69
C PHE A 712 -14.46 -9.00 7.63
N LEU A 713 -13.44 -8.93 8.49
CA LEU A 713 -13.18 -9.96 9.51
C LEU A 713 -14.28 -10.00 10.59
N ASP A 714 -14.74 -8.84 11.07
CA ASP A 714 -15.84 -8.75 12.03
C ASP A 714 -17.16 -9.28 11.44
N LEU A 715 -17.44 -8.95 10.17
CA LEU A 715 -18.59 -9.49 9.45
C LEU A 715 -18.49 -11.00 9.23
N TYR A 716 -17.30 -11.51 8.85
CA TYR A 716 -17.05 -12.94 8.77
C TYR A 716 -17.40 -13.61 10.10
N LYS A 717 -16.87 -13.08 11.21
CA LYS A 717 -17.13 -13.57 12.57
C LYS A 717 -18.63 -13.61 12.88
N LYS A 718 -19.30 -12.46 12.77
CA LYS A 718 -20.73 -12.32 13.07
C LYS A 718 -21.59 -13.27 12.23
N VAL A 719 -21.27 -13.42 10.95
CA VAL A 719 -22.03 -14.27 10.02
C VAL A 719 -21.90 -15.74 10.38
N HIS A 720 -20.68 -16.28 10.56
CA HIS A 720 -20.56 -17.71 10.86
C HIS A 720 -21.13 -18.04 12.26
N GLU A 721 -20.96 -17.14 13.25
CA GLU A 721 -21.56 -17.29 14.58
C GLU A 721 -23.10 -17.28 14.50
N LYS A 722 -23.67 -16.36 13.71
CA LYS A 722 -25.11 -16.28 13.47
C LYS A 722 -25.67 -17.56 12.83
N LEU A 723 -24.91 -18.17 11.93
CA LEU A 723 -25.27 -19.43 11.27
C LEU A 723 -25.03 -20.66 12.17
N GLY A 724 -24.42 -20.49 13.35
CA GLY A 724 -24.09 -21.60 14.25
C GLY A 724 -22.98 -22.51 13.72
N LEU A 725 -22.13 -21.99 12.83
CA LEU A 725 -21.05 -22.74 12.18
C LEU A 725 -19.71 -22.46 12.85
N THR A 726 -18.89 -23.49 13.02
CA THR A 726 -17.46 -23.29 13.30
C THR A 726 -16.79 -22.63 12.10
N ARG A 727 -15.60 -22.03 12.30
CA ARG A 727 -14.81 -21.44 11.20
C ARG A 727 -14.55 -22.47 10.10
N GLU A 728 -14.15 -23.68 10.49
CA GLU A 728 -13.93 -24.79 9.55
C GLU A 728 -15.18 -25.14 8.74
N GLN A 729 -16.33 -25.26 9.41
CA GLN A 729 -17.59 -25.55 8.73
C GLN A 729 -18.00 -24.43 7.80
N PHE A 730 -17.87 -23.16 8.21
CA PHE A 730 -18.25 -22.04 7.37
C PHE A 730 -17.41 -21.98 6.08
N ILE A 731 -16.12 -22.28 6.18
CA ILE A 731 -15.22 -22.35 5.03
C ILE A 731 -15.49 -23.59 4.19
N ASN A 732 -15.58 -24.77 4.80
CA ASN A 732 -15.54 -26.05 4.08
C ASN A 732 -16.89 -26.70 3.80
N ALA A 733 -17.99 -26.22 4.39
CA ALA A 733 -19.33 -26.78 4.17
C ALA A 733 -19.63 -26.85 2.68
N LYS A 734 -20.06 -28.03 2.23
CA LYS A 734 -20.39 -28.27 0.84
C LYS A 734 -21.90 -28.16 0.61
N ASN A 735 -22.30 -27.55 -0.49
CA ASN A 735 -23.68 -27.56 -0.98
C ASN A 735 -24.00 -28.91 -1.64
N GLU A 736 -25.23 -29.06 -2.15
CA GLU A 736 -25.69 -30.28 -2.85
C GLU A 736 -24.85 -30.65 -4.09
N LEU A 737 -24.06 -29.71 -4.61
CA LEU A 737 -23.16 -29.90 -5.75
C LEU A 737 -21.72 -30.25 -5.33
N GLY A 738 -21.47 -30.43 -4.02
CA GLY A 738 -20.12 -30.72 -3.51
C GLY A 738 -19.19 -29.50 -3.48
N GLU A 739 -19.71 -28.30 -3.69
CA GLU A 739 -18.94 -27.05 -3.70
C GLU A 739 -19.04 -26.29 -2.38
N HIS A 740 -18.06 -25.45 -2.05
CA HIS A 740 -18.16 -24.55 -0.89
C HIS A 740 -19.49 -23.78 -0.90
N GLY A 741 -20.26 -23.86 0.19
CA GLY A 741 -21.60 -23.30 0.27
C GLY A 741 -21.62 -21.89 0.86
N GLU A 742 -21.39 -21.80 2.18
CA GLU A 742 -21.62 -20.56 2.93
C GLU A 742 -20.56 -19.48 2.68
N ILE A 743 -19.27 -19.85 2.63
CA ILE A 743 -18.20 -18.89 2.29
C ILE A 743 -18.38 -18.27 0.90
N LYS A 744 -18.83 -19.06 -0.09
CA LYS A 744 -19.12 -18.55 -1.46
C LYS A 744 -20.23 -17.51 -1.44
N LYS A 745 -21.30 -17.75 -0.67
CA LYS A 745 -22.41 -16.80 -0.52
C LYS A 745 -21.96 -15.52 0.17
N PHE A 746 -21.12 -15.65 1.20
CA PHE A 746 -20.59 -14.50 1.93
C PHE A 746 -19.73 -13.61 1.02
N PHE A 747 -18.73 -14.17 0.33
CA PHE A 747 -17.91 -13.42 -0.63
C PHE A 747 -18.75 -12.86 -1.79
N ASP A 748 -19.75 -13.63 -2.21
CA ASP A 748 -20.90 -13.20 -3.01
C ASP A 748 -21.38 -11.78 -2.74
N TRP A 749 -21.89 -11.62 -1.52
CA TRP A 749 -22.48 -10.37 -1.06
C TRP A 749 -21.47 -9.24 -0.89
N LEU A 750 -20.23 -9.56 -0.52
CA LEU A 750 -19.16 -8.56 -0.42
C LEU A 750 -18.78 -7.99 -1.79
N LEU A 751 -18.77 -8.81 -2.85
CA LEU A 751 -18.23 -8.44 -4.17
C LEU A 751 -19.27 -7.89 -5.16
N ARG A 752 -20.51 -8.39 -5.13
CA ARG A 752 -21.51 -8.13 -6.19
C ARG A 752 -21.99 -6.68 -6.33
N ASN A 753 -21.72 -5.81 -5.37
CA ASN A 753 -22.11 -4.39 -5.44
C ASN A 753 -20.91 -3.44 -5.64
N SER A 754 -19.75 -3.98 -6.04
CA SER A 754 -18.48 -3.24 -6.19
C SER A 754 -18.01 -2.59 -4.87
N ALA A 755 -17.09 -1.63 -4.95
CA ALA A 755 -16.35 -1.06 -3.84
C ALA A 755 -17.15 -0.09 -2.94
N LEU A 756 -18.26 -0.58 -2.38
CA LEU A 756 -19.14 0.15 -1.47
C LEU A 756 -18.37 0.75 -0.28
N PRO A 757 -18.85 1.87 0.28
CA PRO A 757 -18.39 2.32 1.59
C PRO A 757 -18.54 1.21 2.63
N ILE A 758 -17.56 1.09 3.54
CA ILE A 758 -17.53 0.00 4.53
C ILE A 758 -18.79 -0.02 5.40
N GLY A 759 -19.29 1.13 5.86
CA GLY A 759 -20.56 1.19 6.61
C GLY A 759 -21.76 0.65 5.83
N THR A 760 -21.80 0.84 4.51
CA THR A 760 -22.86 0.27 3.66
C THR A 760 -22.72 -1.24 3.51
N ILE A 761 -21.50 -1.77 3.45
CA ILE A 761 -21.27 -3.22 3.46
C ILE A 761 -21.82 -3.84 4.76
N GLU A 762 -21.58 -3.22 5.91
CA GLU A 762 -22.11 -3.68 7.19
C GLU A 762 -23.64 -3.74 7.19
N GLU A 763 -24.31 -2.70 6.69
CA GLU A 763 -25.78 -2.66 6.55
C GLU A 763 -26.30 -3.78 5.66
N VAL A 764 -25.66 -3.99 4.50
CA VAL A 764 -26.05 -5.03 3.52
C VAL A 764 -25.89 -6.42 4.10
N ILE A 765 -24.73 -6.73 4.69
CA ILE A 765 -24.48 -8.04 5.28
C ILE A 765 -25.40 -8.27 6.49
N SER A 766 -25.64 -7.25 7.29
CA SER A 766 -26.58 -7.35 8.41
C SER A 766 -28.00 -7.64 7.94
N ARG A 767 -28.45 -7.03 6.84
CA ARG A 767 -29.75 -7.32 6.21
C ARG A 767 -29.84 -8.76 5.71
N VAL A 768 -28.82 -9.23 5.00
CA VAL A 768 -28.80 -10.57 4.39
C VAL A 768 -28.83 -11.67 5.44
N TYR A 769 -28.07 -11.52 6.52
CA TYR A 769 -27.92 -12.56 7.55
C TYR A 769 -28.76 -12.31 8.82
N GLY A 770 -29.53 -11.22 8.87
CA GLY A 770 -30.31 -10.85 10.04
C GLY A 770 -29.44 -10.64 11.28
N LEU A 771 -28.32 -9.94 11.12
CA LEU A 771 -27.44 -9.53 12.22
C LEU A 771 -28.11 -8.38 12.99
N LYS A 772 -27.88 -8.33 14.30
CA LYS A 772 -28.47 -7.33 15.20
C LYS A 772 -27.55 -6.14 15.41
#